data_AF-A0A4R8DBB1-F1
#
_entry.id   AF-A0A4R8DBB1-F1
#
_cell.length_a   1.000
_cell.length_b   1.000
_cell.length_c   1.000
_cell.angle_alpha   90.00
_cell.angle_beta   90.00
_cell.angle_gamma   90.00
#
_symmetry.space_group_name_H-M   'P 1'
#
loop_
_entity.id
_entity.type
_entity.pdbx_description
1 polymer ?
#
loop_
_entity_poly.entity_id
_entity_poly.type
_entity_poly.pdbx_seq_one_letter_code
_entity_poly.pdbx_strand_id
1 'polypeptide(L)'
;METPEGQPDGPSDAELISRVRNGDLEAYGELYARHHHAAERMARQLVPANDADDLASDAFAKVLDALRGGGGPDVSFRAYLLTTVRRVHVDRIRSGKKVQTTDDIASYEREPETFDDPTVTGFESGAAAKAFASLPERWQAVLWHTEVEGEKPAAIAPLLGLTANGVSALAYRAREGLRQAYLQQHLADVAGDRCRWTTERLGAYVRGGLTKRENRNVREHMDDCAKCTAVYLELVEVNSALPALLAPALLGTAGIGYLAAASGAKVGLVGFFVTGWKKVTENSTRSAVGAGTVVVVAVAAVLAALALTGNDTPPAAINQPSAQPTQQPTQPPAQKPTVPPVKPPVKPPSAKPPASNPTQAPTSAPTTAPTSEPTQPSATPTPTATTPVPTPPPTTPTPPTPTPTTPVFDEALVTISMPSGGGSPAFEGARAAASGIRFVITIKTPAANANPVVIGLKYGTELEWPLNGNPPGWVCNQAAGTCTASDPAAPAPLPVTFDAPTGGSAADRTFTVSAKTGRLYDDDSAIVDAKPSTDENLLKILDGRTDPDVHHRILTVAPRTNRKSVTLKLTYGAALEWPIAASPAGWKCTRSTKTCTATNPDKPAPLAADFDVPDKSSDVARTFSVTATADLVSDTDSEVLPAVQQDESLLQILTPTPQTDPNPFVYNRFLKVNGAQGRTVTLDISWGRNLSFLPSFDLGWTCERASDIRRATCTTKNYKKPLNSEWNAWLPGNGSSNAITVHARVGGREDTDTAQIPPTSSRR
;
A
#
# COMPACT_ATOMS: atom_id res chain seq x y z
N MET A 1 -6.61 -43.22 17.53
CA MET A 1 -6.46 -41.96 18.29
C MET A 1 -6.60 -40.84 17.28
N GLU A 2 -7.84 -40.44 17.01
CA GLU A 2 -8.15 -39.28 16.15
C GLU A 2 -8.08 -38.02 17.01
N THR A 3 -7.35 -37.01 16.53
CA THR A 3 -7.26 -35.68 17.16
C THR A 3 -8.24 -34.76 16.43
N PRO A 4 -9.20 -34.09 17.10
CA PRO A 4 -10.14 -33.21 16.41
C PRO A 4 -9.47 -31.88 16.04
N GLU A 5 -9.66 -31.43 14.79
CA GLU A 5 -9.28 -30.11 14.33
C GLU A 5 -10.23 -29.03 14.90
N GLY A 6 -9.68 -28.00 15.55
CA GLY A 6 -10.24 -26.64 15.46
C GLY A 6 -10.91 -25.99 16.68
N GLN A 7 -10.72 -26.48 17.91
CA GLN A 7 -11.12 -25.73 19.12
C GLN A 7 -9.90 -24.96 19.67
N PRO A 8 -10.00 -23.66 20.02
CA PRO A 8 -8.91 -22.99 20.73
C PRO A 8 -8.68 -23.68 22.08
N ASP A 9 -7.47 -24.18 22.31
CA ASP A 9 -7.07 -24.76 23.59
C ASP A 9 -6.94 -23.63 24.63
N GLY A 10 -8.03 -23.37 25.37
CA GLY A 10 -8.05 -22.49 26.54
C GLY A 10 -9.23 -21.51 26.57
N PRO A 11 -9.63 -21.02 27.76
CA PRO A 11 -10.69 -20.02 27.91
C PRO A 11 -10.27 -18.67 27.29
N SER A 12 -11.21 -18.01 26.63
CA SER A 12 -11.07 -16.65 26.08
C SER A 12 -11.03 -15.60 27.19
N ASP A 13 -10.57 -14.39 26.88
CA ASP A 13 -10.44 -13.33 27.89
C ASP A 13 -11.82 -12.93 28.46
N ALA A 14 -12.88 -12.95 27.65
CA ALA A 14 -14.24 -12.69 28.11
C ALA A 14 -14.76 -13.77 29.09
N GLU A 15 -14.40 -15.03 28.87
CA GLU A 15 -14.74 -16.13 29.78
C GLU A 15 -13.95 -16.01 31.08
N LEU A 16 -12.67 -15.66 31.02
CA LEU A 16 -11.85 -15.40 32.20
C LEU A 16 -12.39 -14.22 33.02
N ILE A 17 -12.74 -13.10 32.38
CA ILE A 17 -13.37 -11.94 33.03
C ILE A 17 -14.65 -12.37 33.75
N SER A 18 -15.50 -13.17 33.09
CA SER A 18 -16.76 -13.65 33.66
C SER A 18 -16.52 -14.53 34.89
N ARG A 19 -15.48 -15.37 34.89
CA ARG A 19 -15.09 -16.19 36.05
C ARG A 19 -14.56 -15.34 37.20
N VAL A 20 -13.74 -14.32 36.91
CA VAL A 20 -13.24 -13.37 37.92
C VAL A 20 -14.39 -12.65 38.62
N ARG A 21 -15.41 -12.22 37.86
CA ARG A 21 -16.63 -11.62 38.42
C ARG A 21 -17.41 -12.57 39.33
N ASN A 22 -17.35 -13.88 39.03
CA ASN A 22 -17.94 -14.93 39.86
C ASN A 22 -17.04 -15.36 41.04
N GLY A 23 -15.92 -14.68 41.28
CA GLY A 23 -15.04 -14.88 42.43
C GLY A 23 -13.86 -15.82 42.19
N ASP A 24 -13.64 -16.31 40.97
CA ASP A 24 -12.50 -17.16 40.62
C ASP A 24 -11.23 -16.30 40.40
N LEU A 25 -10.32 -16.33 41.36
CA LEU A 25 -9.07 -15.58 41.30
C LEU A 25 -7.99 -16.26 40.45
N GLU A 26 -8.08 -17.58 40.22
CA GLU A 26 -7.15 -18.28 39.34
C GLU A 26 -7.36 -17.81 37.89
N ALA A 27 -8.61 -17.56 37.50
CA ALA A 27 -8.92 -16.95 36.21
C ALA A 27 -8.29 -15.55 36.02
N TYR A 28 -8.12 -14.79 37.10
CA TYR A 28 -7.41 -13.51 37.04
C TYR A 28 -5.91 -13.69 36.85
N GLY A 29 -5.32 -14.75 37.44
CA GLY A 29 -3.93 -15.12 37.22
C GLY A 29 -3.61 -15.40 35.76
N GLU A 30 -4.52 -16.04 35.02
CA GLU A 30 -4.40 -16.27 33.58
C GLU A 30 -4.45 -14.95 32.78
N LEU A 31 -5.37 -14.05 33.10
CA LEU A 31 -5.42 -12.70 32.51
C LEU A 31 -4.13 -11.92 32.79
N TYR A 32 -3.61 -12.00 34.02
CA TYR A 32 -2.35 -11.38 34.40
C TYR A 32 -1.20 -11.94 33.55
N ALA A 33 -1.05 -13.27 33.48
CA ALA A 33 0.01 -13.91 32.70
C ALA A 33 0.00 -13.46 31.23
N ARG A 34 -1.18 -13.40 30.59
CA ARG A 34 -1.35 -13.01 29.18
C ARG A 34 -1.06 -11.53 28.88
N HIS A 35 -1.29 -10.63 29.84
CA HIS A 35 -1.26 -9.19 29.58
C HIS A 35 -0.20 -8.41 30.38
N HIS A 36 0.51 -9.03 31.33
CA HIS A 36 1.49 -8.33 32.18
C HIS A 36 2.57 -7.62 31.35
N HIS A 37 3.15 -8.31 30.36
CA HIS A 37 4.16 -7.70 29.49
C HIS A 37 3.65 -6.48 28.73
N ALA A 38 2.37 -6.44 28.35
CA ALA A 38 1.81 -5.28 27.67
C ALA A 38 1.68 -4.07 28.62
N ALA A 39 1.20 -4.30 29.85
CA ALA A 39 1.11 -3.26 30.87
C ALA A 39 2.49 -2.75 31.31
N GLU A 40 3.45 -3.65 31.51
CA GLU A 40 4.82 -3.31 31.89
C GLU A 40 5.52 -2.49 30.80
N ARG A 41 5.38 -2.89 29.52
CA ARG A 41 5.88 -2.10 28.38
C ARG A 41 5.32 -0.68 28.39
N MET A 42 4.03 -0.51 28.68
CA MET A 42 3.40 0.80 28.77
C MET A 42 3.90 1.60 29.99
N ALA A 43 4.02 0.95 31.16
CA ALA A 43 4.52 1.58 32.37
C ALA A 43 5.95 2.11 32.20
N ARG A 44 6.84 1.35 31.54
CA ARG A 44 8.21 1.76 31.20
C ARG A 44 8.29 3.01 30.30
N GLN A 45 7.21 3.36 29.58
CA GLN A 45 7.14 4.60 28.80
C GLN A 45 6.69 5.81 29.62
N LEU A 46 6.09 5.58 30.80
CA LEU A 46 5.51 6.61 31.65
C LEU A 46 6.39 6.93 32.85
N VAL A 47 7.11 5.94 33.38
CA VAL A 47 7.92 6.06 34.60
C VAL A 47 9.29 5.40 34.44
N PRO A 48 10.29 5.76 35.26
CA PRO A 48 11.57 5.08 35.32
C PRO A 48 11.42 3.56 35.57
N ALA A 49 12.41 2.78 35.13
CA ALA A 49 12.34 1.32 35.15
C ALA A 49 12.08 0.71 36.53
N ASN A 50 12.55 1.35 37.61
CA ASN A 50 12.33 0.90 38.99
C ASN A 50 10.88 1.06 39.47
N ASP A 51 10.10 1.96 38.87
CA ASP A 51 8.72 2.24 39.29
C ASP A 51 7.70 1.63 38.32
N ALA A 52 8.16 1.02 37.21
CA ALA A 52 7.31 0.49 36.15
C ALA A 52 6.50 -0.73 36.60
N ASP A 53 7.13 -1.64 37.35
CA ASP A 53 6.47 -2.84 37.88
C ASP A 53 5.41 -2.48 38.92
N ASP A 54 5.68 -1.49 39.76
CA ASP A 54 4.73 -0.95 40.74
C ASP A 54 3.53 -0.31 40.04
N LEU A 55 3.78 0.53 39.03
CA LEU A 55 2.73 1.17 38.25
C LEU A 55 1.85 0.16 37.51
N ALA A 56 2.44 -0.87 36.92
CA ALA A 56 1.72 -1.95 36.26
C ALA A 56 0.88 -2.75 37.28
N SER A 57 1.46 -3.07 38.44
CA SER A 57 0.79 -3.80 39.53
C SER A 57 -0.40 -3.03 40.08
N ASP A 58 -0.25 -1.73 40.31
CA ASP A 58 -1.35 -0.84 40.74
C ASP A 58 -2.49 -0.81 39.71
N ALA A 59 -2.15 -0.80 38.42
CA ALA A 59 -3.14 -0.85 37.36
C ALA A 59 -3.90 -2.19 37.34
N PHE A 60 -3.19 -3.32 37.47
CA PHE A 60 -3.84 -4.62 37.62
C PHE A 60 -4.75 -4.65 38.86
N ALA A 61 -4.27 -4.21 40.02
CA ALA A 61 -5.08 -4.14 41.24
C ALA A 61 -6.39 -3.34 41.03
N LYS A 62 -6.31 -2.15 40.40
CA LYS A 62 -7.51 -1.37 40.07
C LYS A 62 -8.45 -2.08 39.10
N VAL A 63 -7.93 -2.79 38.10
CA VAL A 63 -8.76 -3.59 37.18
C VAL A 63 -9.43 -4.75 37.92
N LEU A 64 -8.73 -5.44 38.82
CA LEU A 64 -9.29 -6.51 39.63
C LEU A 64 -10.43 -6.01 40.53
N ASP A 65 -10.22 -4.87 41.20
CA ASP A 65 -11.24 -4.26 42.03
C ASP A 65 -12.47 -3.82 41.20
N ALA A 66 -12.25 -3.25 40.02
CA ALA A 66 -13.32 -2.89 39.09
C ALA A 66 -14.13 -4.12 38.65
N LEU A 67 -13.45 -5.22 38.30
CA LEU A 67 -14.11 -6.48 37.91
C LEU A 67 -14.90 -7.08 39.08
N ARG A 68 -14.33 -7.15 40.29
CA ARG A 68 -15.04 -7.64 41.49
C ARG A 68 -16.25 -6.78 41.84
N GLY A 69 -16.18 -5.47 41.58
CA GLY A 69 -17.30 -4.55 41.73
C GLY A 69 -18.37 -4.64 40.63
N GLY A 70 -18.22 -5.56 39.67
CA GLY A 70 -19.16 -5.72 38.54
C GLY A 70 -18.97 -4.71 37.40
N GLY A 71 -17.96 -3.84 37.48
CA GLY A 71 -17.56 -2.93 36.41
C GLY A 71 -16.45 -3.51 35.53
N GLY A 72 -15.64 -2.63 34.94
CA GLY A 72 -14.50 -3.02 34.09
C GLY A 72 -14.89 -3.50 32.69
N PRO A 73 -13.93 -4.04 31.91
CA PRO A 73 -14.16 -4.49 30.54
C PRO A 73 -14.97 -5.79 30.52
N ASP A 74 -15.79 -5.99 29.49
CA ASP A 74 -16.48 -7.27 29.24
C ASP A 74 -15.68 -8.17 28.29
N VAL A 75 -15.03 -7.57 27.29
CA VAL A 75 -14.29 -8.31 26.24
C VAL A 75 -12.89 -7.74 25.99
N SER A 76 -12.72 -6.42 26.01
CA SER A 76 -11.45 -5.77 25.61
C SER A 76 -10.51 -5.54 26.81
N PHE A 77 -10.01 -6.62 27.41
CA PHE A 77 -9.18 -6.54 28.62
C PHE A 77 -7.91 -5.70 28.41
N ARG A 78 -7.16 -5.97 27.33
CA ARG A 78 -5.87 -5.31 27.06
C ARG A 78 -6.01 -3.79 26.88
N ALA A 79 -6.97 -3.33 26.08
CA ALA A 79 -7.18 -1.89 25.87
C ALA A 79 -7.59 -1.16 27.16
N TYR A 80 -8.44 -1.80 27.98
CA TYR A 80 -8.85 -1.26 29.27
C TYR A 80 -7.69 -1.18 30.26
N LEU A 81 -6.85 -2.21 30.31
CA LEU A 81 -5.68 -2.28 31.17
C LEU A 81 -4.66 -1.17 30.83
N LEU A 82 -4.31 -0.99 29.56
CA LEU A 82 -3.35 0.04 29.12
C LEU A 82 -3.86 1.46 29.42
N THR A 83 -5.17 1.69 29.24
CA THR A 83 -5.82 2.94 29.64
C THR A 83 -5.74 3.15 31.16
N THR A 84 -5.92 2.08 31.95
CA THR A 84 -5.84 2.12 33.40
C THR A 84 -4.42 2.43 33.88
N VAL A 85 -3.37 1.87 33.25
CA VAL A 85 -1.96 2.21 33.53
C VAL A 85 -1.73 3.72 33.38
N ARG A 86 -2.19 4.32 32.27
CA ARG A 86 -2.10 5.78 32.06
C ARG A 86 -2.83 6.56 33.14
N ARG A 87 -4.05 6.15 33.51
CA ARG A 87 -4.85 6.81 34.55
C ARG A 87 -4.16 6.77 35.90
N VAL A 88 -3.64 5.60 36.32
CA VAL A 88 -2.88 5.46 37.58
C VAL A 88 -1.67 6.39 37.59
N HIS A 89 -0.94 6.50 36.48
CA HIS A 89 0.19 7.41 36.36
C HIS A 89 -0.23 8.88 36.52
N VAL A 90 -1.29 9.30 35.83
CA VAL A 90 -1.84 10.66 35.93
C VAL A 90 -2.32 10.96 37.35
N ASP A 91 -3.02 10.00 37.97
CA ASP A 91 -3.47 10.10 39.36
C ASP A 91 -2.28 10.25 40.31
N ARG A 92 -1.20 9.47 40.13
CA ARG A 92 0.04 9.54 40.92
C ARG A 92 0.74 10.90 40.77
N ILE A 93 0.78 11.47 39.56
CA ILE A 93 1.32 12.83 39.35
C ILE A 93 0.43 13.88 40.05
N ARG A 94 -0.90 13.75 39.93
CA ARG A 94 -1.86 14.68 40.56
C ARG A 94 -1.82 14.59 42.08
N SER A 95 -1.72 13.39 42.65
CA SER A 95 -1.57 13.19 44.09
C SER A 95 -0.19 13.63 44.58
N GLY A 96 0.87 13.42 43.80
CA GLY A 96 2.20 13.96 44.09
C GLY A 96 2.22 15.49 44.12
N LYS A 97 1.45 16.17 43.25
CA LYS A 97 1.22 17.62 43.33
C LYS A 97 0.43 18.06 44.56
N LYS A 98 -0.41 17.18 45.14
CA LYS A 98 -1.14 17.42 46.39
C LYS A 98 -0.28 17.16 47.63
N VAL A 99 0.77 16.34 47.52
CA VAL A 99 1.82 16.19 48.55
C VAL A 99 2.85 17.32 48.35
N GLN A 100 2.40 18.56 48.54
CA GLN A 100 3.29 19.64 48.95
C GLN A 100 3.36 19.56 50.48
N THR A 101 4.58 19.59 51.03
CA THR A 101 4.80 19.70 52.47
C THR A 101 4.01 20.90 53.00
N THR A 102 3.19 20.67 54.03
CA THR A 102 2.24 21.61 54.63
C THR A 102 2.83 23.00 54.89
N ASP A 103 2.37 23.99 54.13
CA ASP A 103 1.83 25.26 54.64
C ASP A 103 0.66 25.66 53.72
N ASP A 104 -0.45 26.08 54.33
CA ASP A 104 -1.71 26.57 53.73
C ASP A 104 -2.72 25.54 53.19
N ILE A 105 -3.45 24.96 54.15
CA ILE A 105 -4.74 24.28 53.98
C ILE A 105 -5.86 25.33 53.86
N ALA A 106 -6.31 25.63 52.63
CA ALA A 106 -7.65 26.18 52.38
C ALA A 106 -8.02 26.12 50.89
N SER A 107 -8.55 24.98 50.43
CA SER A 107 -9.64 24.88 49.42
C SER A 107 -9.74 23.46 48.88
N TYR A 108 -10.67 22.69 49.43
CA TYR A 108 -11.20 21.48 48.80
C TYR A 108 -12.64 21.77 48.39
N GLU A 109 -12.98 21.43 47.14
CA GLU A 109 -14.15 20.61 46.76
C GLU A 109 -14.47 20.78 45.26
N ARG A 110 -14.34 19.69 44.49
CA ARG A 110 -15.22 19.39 43.33
C ARG A 110 -15.16 17.91 42.96
N GLU A 111 -16.36 17.33 42.85
CA GLU A 111 -16.73 15.97 42.42
C GLU A 111 -16.53 15.74 40.89
N PRO A 112 -16.76 14.51 40.34
CA PRO A 112 -16.07 14.03 39.15
C PRO A 112 -16.69 14.57 37.85
N GLU A 113 -16.02 15.54 37.24
CA GLU A 113 -16.28 15.91 35.84
C GLU A 113 -15.65 14.84 34.93
N THR A 114 -16.45 14.34 34.00
CA THR A 114 -16.02 13.50 32.88
C THR A 114 -14.84 14.14 32.16
N PHE A 115 -13.80 13.34 31.94
CA PHE A 115 -12.54 13.75 31.32
C PHE A 115 -12.76 14.27 29.89
N ASP A 116 -12.73 15.59 29.71
CA ASP A 116 -12.20 16.24 28.52
C ASP A 116 -10.93 16.97 28.96
N ASP A 117 -9.77 16.44 28.59
CA ASP A 117 -8.49 17.17 28.68
C ASP A 117 -8.21 17.78 27.29
N PRO A 118 -8.38 19.10 27.10
CA PRO A 118 -8.18 19.76 25.82
C PRO A 118 -6.70 20.08 25.51
N THR A 119 -5.73 19.57 26.29
CA THR A 119 -4.32 19.99 26.15
C THR A 119 -3.34 18.95 25.63
N VAL A 120 -3.81 17.77 25.19
CA VAL A 120 -2.94 16.78 24.52
C VAL A 120 -3.62 16.22 23.27
N THR A 121 -2.98 16.47 22.12
CA THR A 121 -3.31 16.07 20.73
C THR A 121 -4.34 16.94 20.02
N GLY A 122 -3.99 17.36 18.80
CA GLY A 122 -4.78 18.27 17.98
C GLY A 122 -6.21 17.76 17.72
N PHE A 123 -7.06 18.68 17.30
CA PHE A 123 -8.45 18.48 16.89
C PHE A 123 -8.69 17.16 16.10
N GLU A 124 -7.68 16.73 15.33
CA GLU A 124 -7.64 15.53 14.48
C GLU A 124 -7.58 14.19 15.25
N SER A 125 -6.91 14.11 16.41
CA SER A 125 -6.79 12.85 17.20
C SER A 125 -8.03 12.56 18.05
N GLY A 126 -8.79 13.59 18.42
CA GLY A 126 -9.99 13.47 19.26
C GLY A 126 -11.16 12.79 18.55
N ALA A 127 -11.40 13.09 17.27
CA ALA A 127 -12.50 12.51 16.50
C ALA A 127 -12.29 11.01 16.25
N ALA A 128 -11.06 10.59 15.93
CA ALA A 128 -10.69 9.18 15.76
C ALA A 128 -10.85 8.38 17.07
N ALA A 129 -10.42 8.94 18.20
CA ALA A 129 -10.59 8.29 19.50
C ALA A 129 -12.07 8.17 19.90
N LYS A 130 -12.88 9.22 19.68
CA LYS A 130 -14.34 9.19 19.93
C LYS A 130 -15.03 8.16 19.03
N ALA A 131 -14.65 8.09 17.75
CA ALA A 131 -15.16 7.10 16.82
C ALA A 131 -14.81 5.68 17.26
N PHE A 132 -13.55 5.42 17.64
CA PHE A 132 -13.11 4.12 18.15
C PHE A 132 -13.84 3.71 19.43
N ALA A 133 -13.97 4.63 20.39
CA ALA A 133 -14.67 4.40 21.65
C ALA A 133 -16.17 4.11 21.47
N SER A 134 -16.78 4.58 20.36
CA SER A 134 -18.18 4.31 20.05
C SER A 134 -18.45 2.91 19.48
N LEU A 135 -17.41 2.16 19.12
CA LEU A 135 -17.55 0.82 18.55
C LEU A 135 -17.88 -0.22 19.65
N PRO A 136 -18.54 -1.34 19.30
CA PRO A 136 -18.67 -2.46 20.22
C PRO A 136 -17.31 -2.92 20.76
N GLU A 137 -17.21 -3.33 22.04
CA GLU A 137 -15.94 -3.69 22.66
C GLU A 137 -15.18 -4.78 21.91
N ARG A 138 -15.91 -5.76 21.35
CA ARG A 138 -15.31 -6.82 20.54
C ARG A 138 -14.67 -6.30 19.25
N TRP A 139 -15.19 -5.20 18.69
CA TRP A 139 -14.62 -4.54 17.52
C TRP A 139 -13.39 -3.70 17.90
N GLN A 140 -13.43 -3.03 19.05
CA GLN A 140 -12.27 -2.33 19.60
C GLN A 140 -11.12 -3.30 19.86
N ALA A 141 -11.40 -4.45 20.47
CA ALA A 141 -10.41 -5.48 20.77
C ALA A 141 -9.73 -5.97 19.49
N VAL A 142 -10.50 -6.41 18.48
CA VAL A 142 -9.89 -6.91 17.24
C VAL A 142 -9.06 -5.83 16.53
N LEU A 143 -9.54 -4.59 16.48
CA LEU A 143 -8.81 -3.48 15.86
C LEU A 143 -7.53 -3.14 16.62
N TRP A 144 -7.56 -3.15 17.95
CA TRP A 144 -6.38 -2.93 18.76
C TRP A 144 -5.31 -3.98 18.45
N HIS A 145 -5.67 -5.26 18.50
CA HIS A 145 -4.72 -6.33 18.25
C HIS A 145 -4.22 -6.36 16.80
N THR A 146 -5.08 -6.19 15.79
CA THR A 146 -4.66 -6.30 14.38
C THR A 146 -4.00 -5.03 13.84
N GLU A 147 -4.52 -3.85 14.18
CA GLU A 147 -4.09 -2.57 13.58
C GLU A 147 -3.09 -1.84 14.45
N VAL A 148 -3.24 -1.88 15.77
CA VAL A 148 -2.36 -1.15 16.71
C VAL A 148 -1.14 -2.02 17.06
N GLU A 149 -1.35 -3.28 17.41
CA GLU A 149 -0.27 -4.20 17.82
C GLU A 149 0.31 -5.02 16.67
N GLY A 150 -0.35 -5.04 15.50
CA GLY A 150 0.11 -5.76 14.31
C GLY A 150 0.06 -7.29 14.46
N GLU A 151 -0.72 -7.81 15.41
CA GLU A 151 -0.83 -9.23 15.66
C GLU A 151 -1.60 -9.93 14.53
N LYS A 152 -1.17 -11.15 14.18
CA LYS A 152 -1.82 -11.96 13.13
C LYS A 152 -3.15 -12.53 13.66
N PRO A 153 -4.19 -12.67 12.83
CA PRO A 153 -5.50 -13.21 13.24
C PRO A 153 -5.45 -14.57 13.98
N ALA A 154 -4.47 -15.41 13.66
CA ALA A 154 -4.27 -16.70 14.32
C ALA A 154 -3.81 -16.57 15.78
N ALA A 155 -3.05 -15.53 16.14
CA ALA A 155 -2.61 -15.29 17.52
C ALA A 155 -3.73 -14.70 18.39
N ILE A 156 -4.65 -13.97 17.77
CA ILE A 156 -5.77 -13.28 18.43
C ILE A 156 -6.97 -14.22 18.64
N ALA A 157 -7.10 -15.23 17.78
CA ALA A 157 -8.19 -16.20 17.79
C ALA A 157 -8.50 -16.79 19.18
N PRO A 158 -7.50 -17.29 19.96
CA PRO A 158 -7.74 -17.78 21.32
C PRO A 158 -8.24 -16.69 22.29
N LEU A 159 -7.70 -15.47 22.20
CA LEU A 159 -8.09 -14.35 23.09
C LEU A 159 -9.57 -13.97 22.91
N LEU A 160 -10.05 -13.96 21.66
CA LEU A 160 -11.42 -13.59 21.31
C LEU A 160 -12.41 -14.76 21.27
N GLY A 161 -11.95 -16.00 21.54
CA GLY A 161 -12.77 -17.22 21.41
C GLY A 161 -13.31 -17.42 20.00
N LEU A 162 -12.49 -17.16 18.96
CA LEU A 162 -12.87 -17.23 17.55
C LEU A 162 -11.88 -18.08 16.75
N THR A 163 -12.27 -18.54 15.56
CA THR A 163 -11.33 -19.08 14.58
C THR A 163 -10.54 -17.94 13.92
N ALA A 164 -9.36 -18.23 13.38
CA ALA A 164 -8.55 -17.23 12.67
C ALA A 164 -9.32 -16.56 11.50
N ASN A 165 -10.13 -17.34 10.77
CA ASN A 165 -11.02 -16.81 9.73
C ASN A 165 -12.13 -15.91 10.31
N GLY A 166 -12.68 -16.29 11.47
CA GLY A 166 -13.63 -15.47 12.22
C GLY A 166 -13.04 -14.13 12.65
N VAL A 167 -11.79 -14.12 13.12
CA VAL A 167 -11.06 -12.89 13.46
C VAL A 167 -10.84 -12.01 12.24
N SER A 168 -10.39 -12.58 11.10
CA SER A 168 -10.21 -11.82 9.86
C SER A 168 -11.51 -11.17 9.37
N ALA A 169 -12.62 -11.91 9.41
CA ALA A 169 -13.94 -11.40 9.04
C ALA A 169 -14.48 -10.36 10.03
N LEU A 170 -14.14 -10.47 11.32
CA LEU A 170 -14.49 -9.49 12.34
C LEU A 170 -13.66 -8.21 12.18
N ALA A 171 -12.36 -8.32 11.96
CA ALA A 171 -11.45 -7.19 11.72
C ALA A 171 -11.90 -6.36 10.50
N TYR A 172 -12.29 -7.05 9.41
CA TYR A 172 -12.85 -6.38 8.24
C TYR A 172 -14.09 -5.55 8.57
N ARG A 173 -15.06 -6.14 9.29
CA ARG A 173 -16.28 -5.45 9.71
C ARG A 173 -16.00 -4.32 10.70
N ALA A 174 -15.08 -4.52 11.64
CA ALA A 174 -14.68 -3.53 12.62
C ALA A 174 -14.03 -2.30 11.95
N ARG A 175 -13.17 -2.50 10.93
CA ARG A 175 -12.61 -1.41 10.13
C ARG A 175 -13.70 -0.63 9.38
N GLU A 176 -14.75 -1.29 8.93
CA GLU A 176 -15.88 -0.58 8.29
C GLU A 176 -16.71 0.19 9.31
N GLY A 177 -16.97 -0.42 10.47
CA GLY A 177 -17.62 0.25 11.60
C GLY A 177 -16.87 1.50 12.05
N LEU A 178 -15.54 1.43 12.16
CA LEU A 178 -14.71 2.57 12.53
C LEU A 178 -14.82 3.73 11.52
N ARG A 179 -14.81 3.43 10.22
CA ARG A 179 -15.00 4.45 9.17
C ARG A 179 -16.36 5.13 9.26
N GLN A 180 -17.41 4.35 9.49
CA GLN A 180 -18.77 4.89 9.65
C GLN A 180 -18.86 5.77 10.90
N ALA A 181 -18.34 5.31 12.04
CA ALA A 181 -18.29 6.08 13.27
C ALA A 181 -17.47 7.37 13.11
N TYR A 182 -16.34 7.32 12.40
CA TYR A 182 -15.50 8.47 12.12
C TYR A 182 -16.21 9.51 11.27
N LEU A 183 -16.85 9.08 10.18
CA LEU A 183 -17.65 9.96 9.33
C LEU A 183 -18.78 10.62 10.13
N GLN A 184 -19.45 9.85 11.00
CA GLN A 184 -20.51 10.37 11.87
C GLN A 184 -20.04 11.48 12.81
N GLN A 185 -18.80 11.43 13.33
CA GLN A 185 -18.23 12.51 14.13
C GLN A 185 -18.06 13.80 13.33
N HIS A 186 -17.77 13.70 12.04
CA HIS A 186 -17.57 14.86 11.16
C HIS A 186 -18.89 15.40 10.57
N LEU A 187 -19.97 14.62 10.56
CA LEU A 187 -21.29 15.09 10.10
C LEU A 187 -21.86 16.23 10.95
N ALA A 188 -21.44 16.36 12.21
CA ALA A 188 -21.87 17.44 13.09
C ALA A 188 -21.28 18.81 12.69
N ASP A 189 -20.13 18.83 12.03
CA ASP A 189 -19.34 20.04 11.76
C ASP A 189 -19.51 20.60 10.33
N VAL A 190 -20.17 19.85 9.43
CA VAL A 190 -20.31 20.24 8.03
C VAL A 190 -21.71 20.81 7.73
N ALA A 191 -21.78 22.15 7.61
CA ALA A 191 -23.00 22.85 7.23
C ALA A 191 -23.32 22.72 5.72
N GLY A 192 -24.57 22.32 5.39
CA GLY A 192 -25.15 22.34 4.04
C GLY A 192 -25.63 20.98 3.52
N ASP A 193 -26.77 20.96 2.82
CA ASP A 193 -27.42 19.72 2.34
C ASP A 193 -26.55 18.92 1.35
N ARG A 194 -25.80 19.60 0.46
CA ARG A 194 -24.86 18.96 -0.47
C ARG A 194 -23.66 18.34 0.24
N CYS A 195 -23.20 18.97 1.31
CA CYS A 195 -22.09 18.45 2.10
C CYS A 195 -22.52 17.19 2.85
N ARG A 196 -23.69 17.23 3.51
CA ARG A 196 -24.29 16.07 4.19
C ARG A 196 -24.46 14.87 3.23
N TRP A 197 -25.02 15.12 2.04
CA TRP A 197 -25.18 14.09 1.02
C TRP A 197 -23.84 13.47 0.59
N THR A 198 -22.79 14.28 0.52
CA THR A 198 -21.45 13.85 0.11
C THR A 198 -20.77 13.05 1.21
N THR A 199 -20.79 13.54 2.46
CA THR A 199 -20.17 12.87 3.61
C THR A 199 -20.82 11.52 3.92
N GLU A 200 -22.14 11.38 3.74
CA GLU A 200 -22.84 10.09 3.81
C GLU A 200 -22.37 9.08 2.76
N ARG A 201 -21.83 9.57 1.63
CA ARG A 201 -21.37 8.75 0.49
C ARG A 201 -19.85 8.61 0.39
N LEU A 202 -19.07 9.38 1.16
CA LEU A 202 -17.61 9.32 1.16
C LEU A 202 -17.09 7.91 1.48
N GLY A 203 -17.74 7.19 2.40
CA GLY A 203 -17.37 5.80 2.71
C GLY A 203 -17.53 4.84 1.54
N ALA A 204 -18.58 5.00 0.73
CA ALA A 204 -18.78 4.22 -0.49
C ALA A 204 -17.87 4.70 -1.65
N TYR A 205 -17.57 6.01 -1.71
CA TYR A 205 -16.65 6.61 -2.68
C TYR A 205 -15.24 6.02 -2.56
N VAL A 206 -14.68 5.95 -1.35
CA VAL A 206 -13.34 5.38 -1.09
C VAL A 206 -13.26 3.90 -1.49
N ARG A 207 -14.38 3.16 -1.40
CA ARG A 207 -14.46 1.74 -1.80
C ARG A 207 -14.76 1.53 -3.29
N GLY A 208 -14.97 2.60 -4.05
CA GLY A 208 -15.45 2.51 -5.44
C GLY A 208 -16.86 1.90 -5.56
N GLY A 209 -17.64 1.89 -4.48
CA GLY A 209 -18.97 1.28 -4.40
C GLY A 209 -20.12 2.19 -4.82
N LEU A 210 -19.84 3.41 -5.28
CA LEU A 210 -20.85 4.35 -5.79
C LEU A 210 -21.11 4.11 -7.28
N THR A 211 -22.33 4.43 -7.71
CA THR A 211 -22.65 4.47 -9.15
C THR A 211 -21.79 5.51 -9.87
N LYS A 212 -21.57 5.36 -11.18
CA LYS A 212 -20.80 6.34 -11.99
C LYS A 212 -21.30 7.79 -11.80
N ARG A 213 -22.62 7.97 -11.67
CA ARG A 213 -23.27 9.27 -11.43
C ARG A 213 -22.96 9.82 -10.04
N GLU A 214 -23.10 9.00 -9.00
CA GLU A 214 -22.79 9.41 -7.63
C GLU A 214 -21.31 9.72 -7.43
N ASN A 215 -20.41 8.91 -8.02
CA ASN A 215 -18.97 9.15 -8.02
C ASN A 215 -18.63 10.52 -8.62
N ARG A 216 -19.25 10.89 -9.74
CA ARG A 216 -19.05 12.22 -10.34
C ARG A 216 -19.54 13.34 -9.43
N ASN A 217 -20.74 13.20 -8.86
CA ASN A 217 -21.32 14.22 -7.98
C ASN A 217 -20.48 14.43 -6.70
N VAL A 218 -19.95 13.36 -6.10
CA VAL A 218 -19.06 13.45 -4.94
C VAL A 218 -17.76 14.18 -5.31
N ARG A 219 -17.16 13.83 -6.45
CA ARG A 219 -15.92 14.47 -6.93
C ARG A 219 -16.09 15.96 -7.22
N GLU A 220 -17.14 16.31 -7.97
CA GLU A 220 -17.46 17.70 -8.30
C GLU A 220 -17.69 18.54 -7.03
N HIS A 221 -18.36 17.98 -6.02
CA HIS A 221 -18.52 18.67 -4.75
C HIS A 221 -17.20 18.83 -3.97
N MET A 222 -16.32 17.82 -3.98
CA MET A 222 -15.02 17.89 -3.34
C MET A 222 -14.10 18.92 -4.01
N ASP A 223 -14.15 19.04 -5.34
CA ASP A 223 -13.40 20.06 -6.09
C ASP A 223 -13.78 21.49 -5.62
N ASP A 224 -15.06 21.70 -5.25
CA ASP A 224 -15.59 22.99 -4.81
C ASP A 224 -15.67 23.17 -3.27
N CYS A 225 -15.47 22.11 -2.48
CA CYS A 225 -15.66 22.13 -1.03
C CYS A 225 -14.42 21.63 -0.26
N ALA A 226 -13.62 22.58 0.22
CA ALA A 226 -12.43 22.31 1.02
C ALA A 226 -12.69 21.47 2.28
N LYS A 227 -13.88 21.62 2.91
CA LYS A 227 -14.25 20.84 4.11
C LYS A 227 -14.45 19.36 3.80
N CYS A 228 -15.20 19.03 2.76
CA CYS A 228 -15.41 17.64 2.36
C CYS A 228 -14.12 16.99 1.83
N THR A 229 -13.25 17.78 1.18
CA THR A 229 -11.93 17.32 0.76
C THR A 229 -11.00 17.04 1.95
N ALA A 230 -11.02 17.89 2.98
CA ALA A 230 -10.29 17.63 4.22
C ALA A 230 -10.76 16.32 4.88
N VAL A 231 -12.08 16.14 5.06
CA VAL A 231 -12.66 14.90 5.62
C VAL A 231 -12.30 13.66 4.78
N TYR A 232 -12.26 13.78 3.45
CA TYR A 232 -11.82 12.69 2.57
C TYR A 232 -10.35 12.33 2.77
N LEU A 233 -9.45 13.32 2.82
CA LEU A 233 -8.03 13.09 3.03
C LEU A 233 -7.76 12.46 4.40
N GLU A 234 -8.45 12.94 5.44
CA GLU A 234 -8.40 12.35 6.78
C GLU A 234 -8.92 10.91 6.78
N LEU A 235 -10.03 10.61 6.10
CA LEU A 235 -10.57 9.25 6.03
C LEU A 235 -9.60 8.26 5.35
N VAL A 236 -8.85 8.74 4.34
CA VAL A 236 -7.80 7.96 3.67
C VAL A 236 -6.62 7.73 4.62
N GLU A 237 -6.25 8.73 5.42
CA GLU A 237 -5.17 8.65 6.41
C GLU A 237 -5.52 7.76 7.62
N VAL A 238 -6.75 7.86 8.14
CA VAL A 238 -7.24 7.00 9.24
C VAL A 238 -7.08 5.52 8.87
N ASN A 239 -7.28 5.16 7.60
CA ASN A 239 -7.16 3.77 7.17
C ASN A 239 -5.72 3.26 7.01
N SER A 240 -4.75 4.14 6.78
CA SER A 240 -3.33 3.78 6.60
C SER A 240 -2.48 4.05 7.85
N ALA A 241 -2.98 4.83 8.82
CA ALA A 241 -2.25 5.30 9.99
C ALA A 241 -2.94 5.03 11.34
N LEU A 242 -3.86 4.06 11.43
CA LEU A 242 -4.57 3.69 12.68
C LEU A 242 -3.67 3.60 13.92
N PRO A 243 -2.51 2.91 13.91
CA PRO A 243 -1.62 2.90 15.07
C PRO A 243 -1.16 4.31 15.46
N ALA A 244 -0.73 5.12 14.49
CA ALA A 244 -0.20 6.47 14.72
C ALA A 244 -1.27 7.46 15.23
N LEU A 245 -2.56 7.19 15.00
CA LEU A 245 -3.67 8.02 15.50
C LEU A 245 -4.22 7.51 16.83
N LEU A 246 -4.52 6.21 16.95
CA LEU A 246 -5.21 5.66 18.11
C LEU A 246 -4.31 5.53 19.34
N ALA A 247 -3.03 5.16 19.17
CA ALA A 247 -2.15 5.02 20.33
C ALA A 247 -1.87 6.36 21.01
N PRO A 248 -1.52 7.46 20.32
CA PRO A 248 -1.35 8.75 20.98
C PRO A 248 -2.65 9.31 21.56
N ALA A 249 -3.78 9.10 20.89
CA ALA A 249 -5.07 9.61 21.37
C ALA A 249 -5.51 8.91 22.67
N LEU A 250 -5.44 7.57 22.73
CA LEU A 250 -5.87 6.79 23.89
C LEU A 250 -4.80 6.73 24.99
N LEU A 251 -3.52 6.63 24.62
CA LEU A 251 -2.41 6.42 25.56
C LEU A 251 -1.55 7.67 25.81
N GLY A 252 -1.79 8.77 25.10
CA GLY A 252 -1.04 10.02 25.25
C GLY A 252 0.33 9.95 24.58
N THR A 253 1.27 10.81 25.00
CA THR A 253 2.65 10.82 24.46
C THR A 253 3.37 9.48 24.62
N ALA A 254 3.01 8.68 25.63
CA ALA A 254 3.52 7.33 25.84
C ALA A 254 3.03 6.30 24.80
N GLY A 255 1.95 6.59 24.07
CA GLY A 255 1.43 5.72 23.00
C GLY A 255 2.45 5.48 21.88
N ILE A 256 3.28 6.48 21.58
CA ILE A 256 4.35 6.37 20.57
C ILE A 256 5.42 5.36 21.01
N GLY A 257 5.87 5.45 22.27
CA GLY A 257 6.83 4.52 22.85
C GLY A 257 6.26 3.10 23.01
N TYR A 258 4.98 2.99 23.34
CA TYR A 258 4.27 1.71 23.43
C TYR A 258 4.28 0.96 22.10
N LEU A 259 3.92 1.63 21.00
CA LEU A 259 3.90 1.05 19.66
C LEU A 259 5.27 0.56 19.19
N ALA A 260 6.32 1.35 19.45
CA ALA A 260 7.69 0.99 19.12
C ALA A 260 8.14 -0.27 19.87
N ALA A 261 7.66 -0.47 21.09
CA ALA A 261 7.96 -1.63 21.91
C ALA A 261 7.06 -2.85 21.62
N ALA A 262 5.81 -2.63 21.20
CA ALA A 262 4.82 -3.69 21.01
C ALA A 262 4.90 -4.40 19.65
N SER A 263 5.24 -3.68 18.58
CA SER A 263 5.13 -4.21 17.22
C SER A 263 6.34 -5.06 16.77
N GLY A 264 7.49 -5.02 17.46
CA GLY A 264 8.73 -5.71 17.06
C GLY A 264 9.31 -5.27 15.70
N ALA A 265 8.54 -4.51 14.92
CA ALA A 265 8.94 -3.84 13.71
C ALA A 265 9.77 -2.62 14.11
N LYS A 266 10.91 -2.42 13.43
CA LYS A 266 11.62 -1.15 13.42
C LYS A 266 10.74 -0.11 12.69
N VAL A 267 9.66 0.33 13.33
CA VAL A 267 8.85 1.42 12.84
C VAL A 267 9.65 2.69 13.09
N GLY A 268 10.21 3.27 12.01
CA GLY A 268 10.94 4.53 12.02
C GLY A 268 10.05 5.74 12.33
N LEU A 269 9.36 5.74 13.48
CA LEU A 269 8.48 6.82 13.94
C LEU A 269 8.84 7.33 15.35
N VAL A 270 9.98 6.95 15.93
CA VAL A 270 10.33 7.30 17.32
C VAL A 270 11.12 8.63 17.46
N GLY A 271 11.57 9.24 16.36
CA GLY A 271 12.41 10.44 16.42
C GLY A 271 11.71 11.78 16.65
N PHE A 272 10.39 11.90 16.47
CA PHE A 272 9.80 13.21 16.17
C PHE A 272 9.10 13.95 17.33
N PHE A 273 8.67 13.30 18.42
CA PHE A 273 7.81 13.97 19.41
C PHE A 273 8.46 14.34 20.76
N VAL A 274 9.67 13.86 21.09
CA VAL A 274 10.24 14.07 22.44
C VAL A 274 11.31 15.17 22.50
N THR A 275 11.92 15.59 21.39
CA THR A 275 13.03 16.59 21.43
C THR A 275 12.70 17.98 20.85
N GLY A 276 11.53 18.19 20.25
CA GLY A 276 11.16 19.47 19.61
C GLY A 276 10.43 20.49 20.49
N TRP A 277 9.78 20.06 21.59
CA TRP A 277 8.86 20.92 22.34
C TRP A 277 9.48 21.76 23.45
N LYS A 278 10.75 21.50 23.83
CA LYS A 278 11.41 22.27 24.89
C LYS A 278 12.03 23.59 24.42
N LYS A 279 12.02 23.90 23.11
CA LYS A 279 12.72 25.07 22.55
C LYS A 279 11.82 26.11 21.86
N VAL A 280 10.51 25.85 21.76
CA VAL A 280 9.57 26.72 21.03
C VAL A 280 8.72 27.60 21.96
N THR A 281 8.68 27.34 23.27
CA THR A 281 7.91 28.17 24.22
C THR A 281 8.70 29.33 24.85
N GLU A 282 9.98 29.51 24.55
CA GLU A 282 10.80 30.57 25.16
C GLU A 282 10.92 31.86 24.33
N ASN A 283 10.42 31.92 23.09
CA ASN A 283 10.70 33.09 22.22
C ASN A 283 9.51 33.65 21.42
N SER A 284 8.28 33.54 21.93
CA SER A 284 7.10 34.09 21.24
C SER A 284 6.19 34.92 22.14
N THR A 285 6.78 35.89 22.83
CA THR A 285 6.07 37.12 23.23
C THR A 285 6.72 38.30 22.53
N ARG A 286 6.29 38.59 21.29
CA ARG A 286 6.19 39.93 20.68
C ARG A 286 5.93 39.82 19.16
N SER A 287 4.71 40.22 18.79
CA SER A 287 4.34 40.99 17.60
C SER A 287 3.06 40.43 16.98
N ALA A 288 1.94 40.97 17.46
CA ALA A 288 0.71 41.06 16.71
C ALA A 288 0.88 42.01 15.53
N VAL A 289 0.23 41.71 14.39
CA VAL A 289 -0.60 42.59 13.56
C VAL A 289 -0.80 41.91 12.20
N GLY A 290 -2.07 41.72 11.78
CA GLY A 290 -2.45 41.56 10.37
C GLY A 290 -3.07 40.23 9.96
N ALA A 291 -4.41 40.17 10.05
CA ALA A 291 -5.36 39.39 9.23
C ALA A 291 -4.90 38.09 8.53
N GLY A 292 -5.45 36.97 8.99
CA GLY A 292 -5.98 35.90 8.14
C GLY A 292 -4.98 35.09 7.32
N THR A 293 -4.36 34.08 7.92
CA THR A 293 -3.95 32.85 7.21
C THR A 293 -4.11 31.66 8.15
N VAL A 294 -4.87 30.66 7.67
CA VAL A 294 -4.94 29.32 8.28
C VAL A 294 -3.58 28.68 8.06
N VAL A 295 -2.81 28.53 9.12
CA VAL A 295 -1.50 27.85 9.09
C VAL A 295 -1.77 26.34 9.02
N VAL A 296 -1.76 25.79 7.81
CA VAL A 296 -1.71 24.34 7.56
C VAL A 296 -0.31 23.86 7.95
N VAL A 297 -0.13 23.44 9.20
CA VAL A 297 1.06 22.70 9.66
C VAL A 297 0.62 21.28 9.98
N ALA A 298 0.61 20.42 8.95
CA ALA A 298 0.49 18.97 9.13
C ALA A 298 1.03 18.11 7.98
N VAL A 299 1.78 18.65 6.99
CA VAL A 299 2.28 17.82 5.86
C VAL A 299 3.80 17.58 5.88
N ALA A 300 4.58 18.24 6.74
CA ALA A 300 6.05 18.14 6.69
C ALA A 300 6.71 17.28 7.78
N ALA A 301 5.98 16.85 8.82
CA ALA A 301 6.59 16.24 10.00
C ALA A 301 6.96 14.75 9.85
N VAL A 302 6.22 13.99 9.04
CA VAL A 302 6.44 12.54 8.92
C VAL A 302 7.58 12.19 7.95
N LEU A 303 7.89 13.04 6.96
CA LEU A 303 8.95 12.77 5.98
C LEU A 303 10.35 13.23 6.41
N ALA A 304 10.48 14.05 7.45
CA ALA A 304 11.78 14.53 7.94
C ALA A 304 12.44 13.60 8.99
N ALA A 305 11.72 12.61 9.53
CA ALA A 305 12.15 11.83 10.70
C ALA A 305 13.04 10.60 10.40
N LEU A 306 13.26 10.24 9.13
CA LEU A 306 14.13 9.10 8.76
C LEU A 306 15.62 9.48 8.59
N ALA A 307 15.99 10.75 8.74
CA ALA A 307 17.34 11.23 8.43
C ALA A 307 18.28 11.45 9.64
N LEU A 308 17.87 11.16 10.88
CA LEU A 308 18.63 11.58 12.08
C LEU A 308 18.73 10.50 13.17
N THR A 309 19.40 9.38 12.91
CA THR A 309 20.17 8.63 13.93
C THR A 309 21.37 7.94 13.29
N GLY A 310 22.56 8.52 13.43
CA GLY A 310 23.83 7.86 13.17
C GLY A 310 24.31 7.12 14.42
N ASN A 311 24.37 5.79 14.37
CA ASN A 311 25.57 4.98 14.62
C ASN A 311 25.23 3.47 14.62
N ASP A 312 26.05 2.76 13.83
CA ASP A 312 26.57 1.39 13.94
C ASP A 312 25.63 0.16 14.04
N THR A 313 25.63 -0.55 12.91
CA THR A 313 25.36 -1.99 12.66
C THR A 313 23.93 -2.51 12.83
N PRO A 314 23.24 -2.90 11.73
CA PRO A 314 22.13 -3.85 11.82
C PRO A 314 22.65 -5.29 12.07
N PRO A 315 21.93 -6.11 12.86
CA PRO A 315 22.27 -7.51 13.09
C PRO A 315 22.12 -8.33 11.81
N ALA A 316 23.07 -9.26 11.62
CA ALA A 316 23.16 -10.16 10.50
C ALA A 316 21.84 -10.91 10.24
N ALA A 317 21.31 -10.77 9.02
CA ALA A 317 20.32 -11.67 8.49
C ALA A 317 21.00 -12.99 8.10
N ILE A 318 20.46 -14.06 8.67
CA ILE A 318 20.60 -15.49 8.38
C ILE A 318 21.20 -15.78 7.00
N ASN A 319 22.40 -16.35 7.01
CA ASN A 319 23.06 -16.97 5.86
C ASN A 319 22.16 -18.03 5.23
N GLN A 320 21.81 -17.88 3.95
CA GLN A 320 21.51 -19.02 3.08
C GLN A 320 22.82 -19.49 2.44
N PRO A 321 23.15 -20.80 2.43
CA PRO A 321 24.40 -21.29 1.88
C PRO A 321 24.49 -21.04 0.37
N SER A 322 25.61 -20.46 -0.05
CA SER A 322 26.02 -20.32 -1.44
C SER A 322 26.23 -21.70 -2.08
N ALA A 323 25.54 -21.99 -3.19
CA ALA A 323 25.88 -23.09 -4.06
C ALA A 323 26.85 -22.58 -5.14
N GLN A 324 28.15 -22.87 -4.99
CA GLN A 324 29.10 -22.86 -6.10
C GLN A 324 29.02 -24.20 -6.87
N PRO A 325 29.38 -24.22 -8.17
CA PRO A 325 29.11 -25.33 -9.07
C PRO A 325 30.15 -26.44 -8.90
N THR A 326 29.71 -27.68 -8.72
CA THR A 326 30.56 -28.86 -8.83
C THR A 326 29.93 -29.86 -9.79
N GLN A 327 30.69 -30.23 -10.82
CA GLN A 327 30.37 -31.24 -11.82
C GLN A 327 30.44 -32.64 -11.18
N GLN A 328 29.48 -33.53 -11.50
CA GLN A 328 29.70 -34.99 -11.49
C GLN A 328 28.60 -35.74 -12.28
N PRO A 329 28.84 -37.00 -12.70
CA PRO A 329 28.37 -37.55 -13.96
C PRO A 329 27.12 -38.45 -13.85
N THR A 330 26.55 -38.70 -15.02
CA THR A 330 25.39 -39.52 -15.39
C THR A 330 25.33 -40.94 -14.78
N GLN A 331 24.18 -41.32 -14.22
CA GLN A 331 23.63 -42.70 -14.22
C GLN A 331 22.08 -42.75 -14.03
N PRO A 332 21.39 -43.83 -14.48
CA PRO A 332 19.99 -43.85 -14.96
C PRO A 332 18.90 -44.04 -13.88
N PRO A 333 17.60 -43.82 -14.20
CA PRO A 333 16.55 -43.66 -13.19
C PRO A 333 16.02 -45.00 -12.64
N ALA A 334 15.97 -45.10 -11.31
CA ALA A 334 15.28 -46.17 -10.58
C ALA A 334 13.80 -45.80 -10.32
N GLN A 335 12.96 -46.83 -10.32
CA GLN A 335 11.50 -46.81 -10.38
C GLN A 335 10.81 -46.28 -9.11
N LYS A 336 9.63 -45.68 -9.32
CA LYS A 336 8.71 -45.16 -8.28
C LYS A 336 7.90 -46.32 -7.65
N PRO A 337 7.84 -46.48 -6.32
CA PRO A 337 6.93 -47.44 -5.70
C PRO A 337 5.46 -46.98 -5.81
N THR A 338 4.62 -47.87 -6.34
CA THR A 338 3.17 -47.75 -6.40
C THR A 338 2.56 -48.20 -5.08
N VAL A 339 1.69 -47.39 -4.47
CA VAL A 339 0.82 -47.82 -3.35
C VAL A 339 -0.65 -47.58 -3.76
N PRO A 340 -1.54 -48.59 -3.68
CA PRO A 340 -2.94 -48.48 -4.08
C PRO A 340 -3.81 -47.82 -2.98
N PRO A 341 -4.92 -47.12 -3.34
CA PRO A 341 -5.80 -46.52 -2.36
C PRO A 341 -6.75 -47.56 -1.73
N VAL A 342 -6.77 -47.60 -0.39
CA VAL A 342 -7.73 -48.36 0.42
C VAL A 342 -8.96 -47.47 0.67
N LYS A 343 -10.16 -48.01 0.40
CA LYS A 343 -11.46 -47.39 0.71
C LYS A 343 -11.82 -47.53 2.21
N PRO A 344 -12.31 -46.48 2.88
CA PRO A 344 -13.05 -46.62 4.13
C PRO A 344 -14.58 -46.77 3.92
N PRO A 345 -15.30 -47.55 4.78
CA PRO A 345 -16.75 -47.71 4.74
C PRO A 345 -17.51 -46.81 5.75
N VAL A 346 -18.85 -46.95 5.76
CA VAL A 346 -19.86 -46.50 6.77
C VAL A 346 -20.55 -45.15 6.44
N LYS A 347 -21.78 -45.12 5.90
CA LYS A 347 -23.15 -45.38 6.43
C LYS A 347 -23.72 -44.24 7.30
N PRO A 348 -24.82 -43.57 6.89
CA PRO A 348 -25.42 -42.44 7.61
C PRO A 348 -26.38 -42.89 8.75
N PRO A 349 -26.50 -42.13 9.85
CA PRO A 349 -27.52 -42.39 10.87
C PRO A 349 -28.87 -41.77 10.48
N SER A 350 -29.93 -42.55 10.77
CA SER A 350 -31.35 -42.17 10.68
C SER A 350 -31.79 -41.30 11.85
N ALA A 351 -32.68 -40.35 11.60
CA ALA A 351 -33.57 -39.77 12.61
C ALA A 351 -35.03 -39.97 12.19
N LYS A 352 -35.80 -40.69 13.03
CA LYS A 352 -37.26 -40.88 12.95
C LYS A 352 -37.91 -40.14 14.15
N PRO A 353 -39.15 -39.62 14.04
CA PRO A 353 -39.68 -38.55 14.90
C PRO A 353 -40.47 -39.07 16.11
N PRO A 354 -40.88 -38.21 17.06
CA PRO A 354 -41.92 -38.55 18.02
C PRO A 354 -43.29 -38.03 17.57
N ALA A 355 -44.29 -38.89 17.71
CA ALA A 355 -45.71 -38.56 17.67
C ALA A 355 -46.35 -39.06 18.96
N SER A 356 -47.22 -38.25 19.57
CA SER A 356 -48.37 -38.72 20.36
C SER A 356 -49.27 -37.55 20.77
N ASN A 357 -50.48 -37.56 20.21
CA ASN A 357 -51.71 -36.89 20.68
C ASN A 357 -52.24 -37.60 21.97
N PRO A 358 -53.21 -37.07 22.78
CA PRO A 358 -54.62 -37.00 22.33
C PRO A 358 -55.63 -36.02 23.03
N THR A 359 -56.77 -35.79 22.34
CA THR A 359 -58.19 -35.63 22.84
C THR A 359 -58.80 -34.26 23.28
N GLN A 360 -59.79 -33.78 22.46
CA GLN A 360 -61.13 -33.11 22.66
C GLN A 360 -61.35 -31.97 23.71
N ALA A 361 -62.35 -31.06 23.73
CA ALA A 361 -63.44 -30.41 22.93
C ALA A 361 -64.10 -29.35 23.90
N PRO A 362 -64.89 -28.29 23.54
CA PRO A 362 -66.14 -28.29 22.73
C PRO A 362 -66.43 -27.03 21.82
N THR A 363 -67.15 -27.22 20.69
CA THR A 363 -68.52 -26.73 20.31
C THR A 363 -68.75 -25.21 20.33
N SER A 364 -69.10 -24.52 19.23
CA SER A 364 -70.48 -24.37 18.69
C SER A 364 -70.52 -23.75 17.27
N ALA A 365 -71.49 -24.20 16.46
CA ALA A 365 -71.87 -23.84 15.07
C ALA A 365 -72.50 -22.41 14.93
N PRO A 366 -73.10 -21.92 13.80
CA PRO A 366 -73.52 -22.59 12.54
C PRO A 366 -73.18 -21.83 11.20
N THR A 367 -72.93 -22.55 10.08
CA THR A 367 -73.82 -22.87 8.91
C THR A 367 -74.22 -21.64 8.07
N THR A 368 -73.85 -21.53 6.78
CA THR A 368 -74.53 -22.18 5.63
C THR A 368 -73.63 -22.39 4.41
N ALA A 369 -73.71 -23.59 3.84
CA ALA A 369 -73.43 -23.96 2.44
C ALA A 369 -74.81 -24.11 1.71
N PRO A 370 -74.97 -24.47 0.40
CA PRO A 370 -74.07 -25.34 -0.36
C PRO A 370 -73.87 -25.10 -1.88
N THR A 371 -72.75 -25.70 -2.32
CA THR A 371 -72.35 -26.31 -3.59
C THR A 371 -73.41 -27.20 -4.26
N SER A 372 -73.34 -27.40 -5.59
CA SER A 372 -73.40 -28.73 -6.26
C SER A 372 -73.13 -28.68 -7.77
N GLU A 373 -72.43 -29.72 -8.21
CA GLU A 373 -71.83 -30.07 -9.51
C GLU A 373 -72.83 -30.82 -10.48
N PRO A 374 -72.42 -31.42 -11.62
CA PRO A 374 -73.25 -31.65 -12.83
C PRO A 374 -73.78 -33.09 -12.95
N THR A 375 -74.65 -33.38 -13.94
CA THR A 375 -74.80 -34.68 -14.67
C THR A 375 -75.93 -34.62 -15.75
N GLN A 376 -75.69 -35.21 -16.93
CA GLN A 376 -76.57 -35.46 -18.11
C GLN A 376 -77.62 -36.58 -17.83
N PRO A 377 -78.80 -36.73 -18.51
CA PRO A 377 -78.91 -37.43 -19.84
C PRO A 377 -80.19 -37.17 -20.74
N SER A 378 -80.11 -37.63 -22.01
CA SER A 378 -81.15 -38.29 -22.88
C SER A 378 -82.35 -37.58 -23.62
N ALA A 379 -82.39 -37.83 -24.97
CA ALA A 379 -83.49 -38.18 -25.92
C ALA A 379 -84.66 -37.19 -26.29
N THR A 380 -84.78 -36.66 -27.55
CA THR A 380 -85.53 -37.16 -28.79
C THR A 380 -86.88 -36.39 -29.01
N PRO A 381 -87.51 -36.15 -30.21
CA PRO A 381 -87.26 -36.52 -31.65
C PRO A 381 -87.28 -35.36 -32.72
N THR A 382 -87.01 -35.75 -33.97
CA THR A 382 -87.09 -35.01 -35.28
C THR A 382 -88.50 -35.08 -35.93
N PRO A 383 -88.87 -34.22 -36.92
CA PRO A 383 -88.80 -34.59 -38.36
C PRO A 383 -88.37 -33.43 -39.30
N THR A 384 -87.43 -33.65 -40.23
CA THR A 384 -87.58 -33.95 -41.68
C THR A 384 -87.97 -32.76 -42.59
N ALA A 385 -87.03 -32.35 -43.44
CA ALA A 385 -87.28 -31.85 -44.79
C ALA A 385 -86.09 -32.19 -45.72
N THR A 386 -86.38 -32.39 -47.01
CA THR A 386 -85.74 -33.36 -47.91
C THR A 386 -84.90 -32.69 -49.02
N THR A 387 -83.75 -33.30 -49.36
CA THR A 387 -83.03 -33.36 -50.68
C THR A 387 -82.39 -32.08 -51.30
N PRO A 388 -81.43 -32.19 -52.26
CA PRO A 388 -80.78 -33.37 -52.87
C PRO A 388 -79.24 -33.37 -52.91
N VAL A 389 -78.69 -34.55 -53.26
CA VAL A 389 -77.29 -34.88 -53.51
C VAL A 389 -76.79 -34.32 -54.86
N PRO A 390 -75.52 -33.90 -54.95
CA PRO A 390 -74.73 -34.20 -56.13
C PRO A 390 -73.35 -34.83 -55.83
N THR A 391 -72.95 -35.67 -56.78
CA THR A 391 -71.72 -36.47 -56.99
C THR A 391 -70.39 -35.71 -56.79
N PRO A 392 -69.29 -36.37 -56.33
CA PRO A 392 -67.98 -35.72 -56.13
C PRO A 392 -67.18 -35.55 -57.45
N PRO A 393 -66.43 -34.44 -57.63
CA PRO A 393 -65.36 -34.31 -58.63
C PRO A 393 -63.97 -34.65 -58.03
N PRO A 394 -62.94 -34.87 -58.86
CA PRO A 394 -61.71 -35.58 -58.47
C PRO A 394 -60.76 -34.74 -57.62
N THR A 395 -59.97 -35.43 -56.79
CA THR A 395 -58.87 -34.88 -55.98
C THR A 395 -57.78 -34.26 -56.84
N THR A 396 -57.64 -32.93 -56.78
CA THR A 396 -56.46 -32.21 -57.25
C THR A 396 -55.44 -32.13 -56.09
N PRO A 397 -54.17 -32.53 -56.28
CA PRO A 397 -53.14 -32.39 -55.25
C PRO A 397 -52.85 -30.91 -54.99
N THR A 398 -52.95 -30.50 -53.73
CA THR A 398 -52.56 -29.16 -53.27
C THR A 398 -51.04 -28.98 -53.45
N PRO A 399 -50.56 -27.92 -54.13
CA PRO A 399 -49.13 -27.65 -54.21
C PRO A 399 -48.60 -27.26 -52.82
N PRO A 400 -47.38 -27.67 -52.43
CA PRO A 400 -46.78 -27.22 -51.18
C PRO A 400 -46.61 -25.70 -51.20
N THR A 401 -47.06 -25.04 -50.12
CA THR A 401 -46.88 -23.60 -49.91
C THR A 401 -45.38 -23.25 -50.04
N PRO A 402 -44.99 -22.25 -50.85
CA PRO A 402 -43.59 -21.87 -50.97
C PRO A 402 -43.09 -21.40 -49.60
N THR A 403 -42.02 -22.03 -49.12
CA THR A 403 -41.34 -21.61 -47.89
C THR A 403 -40.73 -20.23 -48.16
N PRO A 404 -41.06 -19.19 -47.38
CA PRO A 404 -40.47 -17.89 -47.60
C PRO A 404 -38.94 -17.95 -47.32
N THR A 405 -38.14 -17.18 -48.05
CA THR A 405 -36.65 -17.32 -48.06
C THR A 405 -35.91 -16.15 -47.38
N THR A 406 -36.59 -15.06 -47.04
CA THR A 406 -36.01 -13.84 -46.46
C THR A 406 -35.50 -14.01 -45.01
N PRO A 407 -34.27 -13.61 -44.66
CA PRO A 407 -33.83 -13.61 -43.26
C PRO A 407 -34.68 -12.66 -42.40
N VAL A 408 -34.81 -12.97 -41.11
CA VAL A 408 -35.59 -12.22 -40.10
C VAL A 408 -34.64 -11.83 -38.98
N PHE A 409 -34.59 -10.54 -38.65
CA PHE A 409 -33.81 -10.01 -37.52
C PHE A 409 -34.58 -10.21 -36.22
N ASP A 410 -33.91 -10.67 -35.17
CA ASP A 410 -34.51 -10.90 -33.84
C ASP A 410 -33.54 -10.48 -32.74
N GLU A 411 -33.71 -9.25 -32.21
CA GLU A 411 -32.86 -8.65 -31.16
C GLU A 411 -32.79 -9.43 -29.83
N ALA A 412 -33.64 -10.46 -29.65
CA ALA A 412 -33.62 -11.29 -28.46
C ALA A 412 -32.83 -12.60 -28.66
N LEU A 413 -32.34 -12.86 -29.87
CA LEU A 413 -31.65 -14.09 -30.24
C LEU A 413 -30.28 -14.20 -29.55
N VAL A 414 -29.53 -13.10 -29.42
CA VAL A 414 -28.21 -13.06 -28.76
C VAL A 414 -28.21 -12.09 -27.59
N THR A 415 -27.55 -12.47 -26.51
CA THR A 415 -27.25 -11.56 -25.40
C THR A 415 -25.84 -11.77 -24.88
N ILE A 416 -25.09 -10.69 -24.73
CA ILE A 416 -23.78 -10.69 -24.07
C ILE A 416 -23.94 -10.23 -22.62
N SER A 417 -23.47 -11.04 -21.66
CA SER A 417 -23.55 -10.70 -20.23
C SER A 417 -22.22 -10.87 -19.52
N MET A 418 -21.96 -10.02 -18.52
CA MET A 418 -20.85 -10.20 -17.59
C MET A 418 -21.38 -10.91 -16.33
N PRO A 419 -20.75 -12.01 -15.87
CA PRO A 419 -21.16 -12.68 -14.64
C PRO A 419 -20.97 -11.74 -13.43
N SER A 420 -22.02 -11.58 -12.62
CA SER A 420 -22.01 -10.78 -11.41
C SER A 420 -21.29 -11.53 -10.28
N GLY A 421 -20.04 -11.10 -9.99
CA GLY A 421 -19.20 -11.71 -8.96
C GLY A 421 -18.35 -12.85 -9.50
N GLY A 422 -17.10 -12.96 -9.04
CA GLY A 422 -16.09 -13.93 -9.49
C GLY A 422 -16.40 -15.41 -9.20
N GLY A 423 -17.66 -15.84 -9.23
CA GLY A 423 -18.06 -17.22 -9.36
C GLY A 423 -18.33 -17.52 -10.83
N SER A 424 -17.52 -18.40 -11.42
CA SER A 424 -17.90 -19.00 -12.71
C SER A 424 -19.23 -19.75 -12.55
N PRO A 425 -20.11 -19.84 -13.56
CA PRO A 425 -21.00 -21.00 -13.61
C PRO A 425 -20.11 -22.25 -13.51
N ALA A 426 -20.36 -23.09 -12.52
CA ALA A 426 -19.54 -24.25 -12.24
C ALA A 426 -19.60 -25.23 -13.41
N PHE A 427 -18.64 -25.11 -14.33
CA PHE A 427 -18.28 -26.19 -15.23
C PHE A 427 -17.17 -26.99 -14.52
N GLU A 428 -17.50 -28.20 -14.08
CA GLU A 428 -16.51 -29.16 -13.62
C GLU A 428 -15.53 -29.46 -14.76
N GLY A 429 -14.27 -29.05 -14.58
CA GLY A 429 -13.18 -29.44 -15.49
C GLY A 429 -12.43 -28.30 -16.19
N ALA A 430 -12.07 -27.23 -15.49
CA ALA A 430 -11.00 -26.34 -15.95
C ALA A 430 -10.10 -25.92 -14.78
N ARG A 431 -8.93 -26.55 -14.70
CA ARG A 431 -7.84 -26.20 -13.80
C ARG A 431 -7.30 -24.83 -14.19
N ALA A 432 -7.16 -23.92 -13.22
CA ALA A 432 -6.29 -22.75 -13.18
C ALA A 432 -5.82 -22.16 -14.54
N ALA A 433 -6.57 -21.19 -15.09
CA ALA A 433 -6.05 -20.20 -16.02
C ALA A 433 -7.03 -19.00 -16.16
N ALA A 434 -6.46 -17.87 -16.56
CA ALA A 434 -7.07 -16.64 -17.06
C ALA A 434 -7.39 -15.55 -16.04
N SER A 435 -6.40 -14.68 -15.85
CA SER A 435 -6.44 -13.26 -15.46
C SER A 435 -7.20 -12.36 -16.47
N GLY A 436 -8.17 -12.91 -17.20
CA GLY A 436 -8.89 -12.25 -18.29
C GLY A 436 -10.31 -11.81 -17.92
N ILE A 437 -10.87 -10.89 -18.72
CA ILE A 437 -12.24 -10.39 -18.61
C ILE A 437 -13.18 -11.41 -19.27
N ARG A 438 -14.12 -11.93 -18.49
CA ARG A 438 -15.03 -13.01 -18.88
C ARG A 438 -16.39 -12.47 -19.28
N PHE A 439 -16.91 -12.95 -20.41
CA PHE A 439 -18.28 -12.73 -20.84
C PHE A 439 -18.96 -14.07 -21.08
N VAL A 440 -20.28 -14.10 -20.93
CA VAL A 440 -21.12 -15.25 -21.26
C VAL A 440 -22.08 -14.82 -22.35
N ILE A 441 -21.97 -15.48 -23.51
CA ILE A 441 -22.86 -15.32 -24.65
C ILE A 441 -24.00 -16.33 -24.48
N THR A 442 -25.23 -15.83 -24.45
CA THR A 442 -26.43 -16.68 -24.37
C THR A 442 -27.26 -16.51 -25.62
N ILE A 443 -27.69 -17.64 -26.20
CA ILE A 443 -28.59 -17.65 -27.36
C ILE A 443 -29.96 -18.17 -26.93
N LYS A 444 -31.02 -17.48 -27.34
CA LYS A 444 -32.40 -17.93 -27.15
C LYS A 444 -32.96 -18.42 -28.47
N THR A 445 -33.17 -19.73 -28.60
CA THR A 445 -33.80 -20.34 -29.77
C THR A 445 -35.30 -20.61 -29.53
N PRO A 446 -36.14 -20.56 -30.58
CA PRO A 446 -37.53 -20.99 -30.48
C PRO A 446 -37.65 -22.47 -30.03
N ALA A 447 -38.75 -22.80 -29.35
CA ALA A 447 -39.02 -24.17 -28.93
C ALA A 447 -39.02 -25.14 -30.14
N ALA A 448 -38.34 -26.29 -30.00
CA ALA A 448 -38.15 -27.28 -31.06
C ALA A 448 -37.36 -26.81 -32.30
N ASN A 449 -36.45 -25.85 -32.15
CA ASN A 449 -35.55 -25.45 -33.22
C ASN A 449 -34.67 -26.63 -33.70
N ALA A 450 -34.80 -26.99 -34.98
CA ALA A 450 -33.99 -28.03 -35.63
C ALA A 450 -32.88 -27.44 -36.53
N ASN A 451 -32.84 -26.12 -36.72
CA ASN A 451 -31.84 -25.49 -37.57
C ASN A 451 -30.53 -25.32 -36.81
N PRO A 452 -29.36 -25.55 -37.43
CA PRO A 452 -28.06 -25.31 -36.80
C PRO A 452 -27.97 -23.89 -36.24
N VAL A 453 -27.40 -23.78 -35.04
CA VAL A 453 -27.10 -22.49 -34.39
C VAL A 453 -25.62 -22.21 -34.59
N VAL A 454 -25.30 -21.12 -35.27
CA VAL A 454 -23.93 -20.70 -35.58
C VAL A 454 -23.68 -19.32 -34.99
N ILE A 455 -22.59 -19.17 -34.24
CA ILE A 455 -22.07 -17.90 -33.74
C ILE A 455 -20.87 -17.49 -34.60
N GLY A 456 -20.78 -16.22 -34.98
CA GLY A 456 -19.55 -15.57 -35.45
C GLY A 456 -19.00 -14.63 -34.38
N LEU A 457 -17.69 -14.65 -34.18
CA LEU A 457 -16.95 -13.76 -33.30
C LEU A 457 -16.00 -12.89 -34.14
N LYS A 458 -16.15 -11.57 -34.01
CA LYS A 458 -15.21 -10.59 -34.54
C LYS A 458 -14.70 -9.73 -33.40
N TYR A 459 -13.46 -9.28 -33.47
CA TYR A 459 -12.86 -8.49 -32.39
C TYR A 459 -11.81 -7.53 -32.96
N GLY A 460 -11.57 -6.45 -32.23
CA GLY A 460 -10.56 -5.45 -32.56
C GLY A 460 -9.14 -5.96 -32.33
N THR A 461 -8.15 -5.17 -32.76
CA THR A 461 -6.73 -5.57 -32.80
C THR A 461 -6.05 -5.71 -31.44
N GLU A 462 -6.67 -5.24 -30.37
CA GLU A 462 -6.17 -5.39 -28.99
C GLU A 462 -6.72 -6.64 -28.29
N LEU A 463 -7.53 -7.42 -29.00
CA LEU A 463 -8.14 -8.64 -28.49
C LEU A 463 -7.64 -9.83 -29.31
N GLU A 464 -7.48 -10.96 -28.63
CA GLU A 464 -7.13 -12.23 -29.27
C GLU A 464 -8.31 -13.21 -29.21
N TRP A 465 -8.16 -14.35 -29.90
CA TRP A 465 -9.19 -15.39 -29.94
C TRP A 465 -9.56 -15.84 -28.50
N PRO A 466 -10.83 -15.69 -28.08
CA PRO A 466 -11.16 -15.76 -26.65
C PRO A 466 -11.47 -17.17 -26.12
N LEU A 467 -11.25 -18.20 -26.94
CA LEU A 467 -11.63 -19.58 -26.64
C LEU A 467 -10.45 -20.54 -26.72
N ASN A 468 -10.23 -21.30 -25.65
CA ASN A 468 -9.25 -22.37 -25.63
C ASN A 468 -9.90 -23.69 -26.06
N GLY A 469 -9.86 -23.98 -27.37
CA GLY A 469 -10.46 -25.17 -27.95
C GLY A 469 -12.00 -25.09 -28.03
N ASN A 470 -12.66 -26.23 -27.84
CA ASN A 470 -14.12 -26.38 -27.95
C ASN A 470 -14.77 -26.40 -26.56
N PRO A 471 -15.53 -25.35 -26.18
CA PRO A 471 -16.26 -25.34 -24.92
C PRO A 471 -17.37 -26.42 -24.88
N PRO A 472 -17.83 -26.82 -23.68
CA PRO A 472 -18.93 -27.79 -23.56
C PRO A 472 -20.18 -27.35 -24.33
N GLY A 473 -20.67 -28.22 -25.21
CA GLY A 473 -21.84 -27.94 -26.06
C GLY A 473 -21.53 -27.17 -27.34
N TRP A 474 -20.26 -26.88 -27.64
CA TRP A 474 -19.83 -26.08 -28.79
C TRP A 474 -18.70 -26.71 -29.59
N VAL A 475 -18.73 -26.54 -30.91
CA VAL A 475 -17.62 -26.86 -31.82
C VAL A 475 -17.19 -25.57 -32.52
N CYS A 476 -15.98 -25.11 -32.24
CA CYS A 476 -15.44 -23.82 -32.66
C CYS A 476 -14.29 -23.97 -33.65
N ASN A 477 -14.23 -23.05 -34.60
CA ASN A 477 -13.17 -22.91 -35.57
C ASN A 477 -12.58 -21.50 -35.48
N GLN A 478 -11.37 -21.42 -34.90
CA GLN A 478 -10.64 -20.16 -34.72
C GLN A 478 -10.34 -19.45 -36.04
N ALA A 479 -9.95 -20.18 -37.09
CA ALA A 479 -9.59 -19.59 -38.38
C ALA A 479 -10.81 -18.98 -39.09
N ALA A 480 -11.99 -19.56 -38.90
CA ALA A 480 -13.25 -19.04 -39.42
C ALA A 480 -13.91 -18.01 -38.49
N GLY A 481 -13.46 -17.93 -37.23
CA GLY A 481 -14.07 -17.11 -36.20
C GLY A 481 -15.48 -17.55 -35.82
N THR A 482 -15.81 -18.84 -35.94
CA THR A 482 -17.19 -19.33 -35.75
C THR A 482 -17.29 -20.48 -34.75
N CYS A 483 -18.44 -20.58 -34.08
CA CYS A 483 -18.79 -21.68 -33.18
C CYS A 483 -20.17 -22.23 -33.53
N THR A 484 -20.34 -23.55 -33.47
CA THR A 484 -21.60 -24.24 -33.78
C THR A 484 -22.09 -25.00 -32.55
N ALA A 485 -23.37 -24.87 -32.23
CA ALA A 485 -23.95 -25.55 -31.07
C ALA A 485 -24.13 -27.04 -31.35
N SER A 486 -23.78 -27.88 -30.37
CA SER A 486 -23.97 -29.33 -30.44
C SER A 486 -25.44 -29.74 -30.27
N ASP A 487 -26.22 -28.93 -29.53
CA ASP A 487 -27.67 -29.05 -29.40
C ASP A 487 -28.33 -27.74 -29.91
N PRO A 488 -28.88 -27.73 -31.13
CA PRO A 488 -29.52 -26.55 -31.70
C PRO A 488 -30.87 -26.18 -31.05
N ALA A 489 -31.52 -27.11 -30.35
CA ALA A 489 -32.80 -26.89 -29.70
C ALA A 489 -32.63 -26.19 -28.34
N ALA A 490 -31.50 -26.45 -27.66
CA ALA A 490 -31.13 -25.86 -26.38
C ALA A 490 -29.61 -25.57 -26.32
N PRO A 491 -29.13 -24.53 -27.01
CA PRO A 491 -27.70 -24.19 -27.02
C PRO A 491 -27.21 -23.83 -25.61
N ALA A 492 -26.10 -24.45 -25.19
CA ALA A 492 -25.46 -24.13 -23.92
C ALA A 492 -24.88 -22.69 -23.92
N PRO A 493 -24.81 -21.98 -22.79
CA PRO A 493 -24.13 -20.69 -22.71
C PRO A 493 -22.66 -20.82 -23.14
N LEU A 494 -22.17 -19.90 -23.98
CA LEU A 494 -20.80 -19.89 -24.47
C LEU A 494 -19.94 -18.91 -23.63
N PRO A 495 -19.03 -19.40 -22.78
CA PRO A 495 -18.10 -18.53 -22.06
C PRO A 495 -16.97 -18.09 -22.99
N VAL A 496 -16.72 -16.79 -23.07
CA VAL A 496 -15.56 -16.21 -23.78
C VAL A 496 -14.71 -15.43 -22.79
N THR A 497 -13.38 -15.54 -22.90
CA THR A 497 -12.44 -14.82 -22.03
C THR A 497 -11.41 -14.09 -22.87
N PHE A 498 -11.32 -12.78 -22.70
CA PHE A 498 -10.27 -11.96 -23.31
C PHE A 498 -9.25 -11.59 -22.24
N ASP A 499 -7.96 -11.56 -22.59
CA ASP A 499 -6.98 -10.90 -21.74
C ASP A 499 -7.30 -9.40 -21.64
N ALA A 500 -6.93 -8.79 -20.51
CA ALA A 500 -7.17 -7.37 -20.31
C ALA A 500 -6.34 -6.57 -21.33
N PRO A 501 -6.97 -5.78 -22.23
CA PRO A 501 -6.24 -5.04 -23.22
C PRO A 501 -5.39 -3.97 -22.54
N THR A 502 -4.15 -3.82 -23.01
CA THR A 502 -3.17 -2.87 -22.45
C THR A 502 -3.24 -1.49 -23.12
N GLY A 503 -4.07 -1.32 -24.15
CA GLY A 503 -4.23 -0.05 -24.86
C GLY A 503 -5.30 -0.06 -25.95
N GLY A 504 -5.09 0.78 -26.96
CA GLY A 504 -5.96 0.92 -28.14
C GLY A 504 -7.22 1.76 -27.95
N SER A 505 -7.92 2.00 -29.06
CA SER A 505 -9.18 2.72 -29.11
C SER A 505 -10.33 1.90 -28.53
N ALA A 506 -11.53 2.49 -28.43
CA ALA A 506 -12.72 1.69 -28.10
C ALA A 506 -12.95 0.60 -29.15
N ALA A 507 -12.77 0.92 -30.44
CA ALA A 507 -12.95 -0.03 -31.54
C ALA A 507 -11.95 -1.19 -31.49
N ASP A 508 -10.69 -0.92 -31.14
CA ASP A 508 -9.66 -1.97 -31.02
C ASP A 508 -9.95 -2.95 -29.88
N ARG A 509 -10.79 -2.55 -28.91
CA ARG A 509 -11.21 -3.34 -27.73
C ARG A 509 -12.66 -3.81 -27.79
N THR A 510 -13.35 -3.60 -28.91
CA THR A 510 -14.71 -4.09 -29.10
C THR A 510 -14.66 -5.50 -29.67
N PHE A 511 -15.53 -6.39 -29.18
CA PHE A 511 -15.88 -7.61 -29.89
C PHE A 511 -17.36 -7.61 -30.25
N THR A 512 -17.66 -8.20 -31.40
CA THR A 512 -19.00 -8.35 -31.97
C THR A 512 -19.30 -9.84 -32.09
N VAL A 513 -20.47 -10.23 -31.62
CA VAL A 513 -21.01 -11.58 -31.66
C VAL A 513 -22.20 -11.54 -32.61
N SER A 514 -22.16 -12.31 -33.69
CA SER A 514 -23.33 -12.56 -34.52
C SER A 514 -23.85 -13.96 -34.27
N ALA A 515 -25.16 -14.17 -34.21
CA ALA A 515 -25.74 -15.51 -34.24
C ALA A 515 -26.74 -15.68 -35.38
N LYS A 516 -26.84 -16.92 -35.86
CA LYS A 516 -27.76 -17.31 -36.92
C LYS A 516 -28.34 -18.68 -36.63
N THR A 517 -29.66 -18.80 -36.78
CA THR A 517 -30.34 -20.10 -36.81
C THR A 517 -31.49 -20.11 -37.82
N GLY A 518 -31.39 -20.96 -38.83
CA GLY A 518 -32.33 -20.95 -39.96
C GLY A 518 -32.39 -19.58 -40.63
N ARG A 519 -33.52 -18.89 -40.49
CA ARG A 519 -33.75 -17.53 -41.02
C ARG A 519 -33.53 -16.43 -39.99
N LEU A 520 -33.43 -16.75 -38.69
CA LEU A 520 -33.20 -15.78 -37.62
C LEU A 520 -31.73 -15.37 -37.58
N TYR A 521 -31.47 -14.07 -37.44
CA TYR A 521 -30.12 -13.54 -37.20
C TYR A 521 -30.17 -12.37 -36.21
N ASP A 522 -29.05 -12.17 -35.50
CA ASP A 522 -28.83 -11.07 -34.57
C ASP A 522 -27.34 -10.80 -34.42
N ASP A 523 -26.98 -9.57 -34.08
CA ASP A 523 -25.62 -9.11 -33.85
C ASP A 523 -25.54 -8.16 -32.63
N ASP A 524 -24.76 -8.57 -31.64
CA ASP A 524 -24.54 -7.82 -30.40
C ASP A 524 -23.04 -7.50 -30.25
N SER A 525 -22.70 -6.40 -29.59
CA SER A 525 -21.29 -5.98 -29.41
C SER A 525 -21.03 -5.50 -27.99
N ALA A 526 -19.86 -5.85 -27.47
CA ALA A 526 -19.41 -5.41 -26.15
C ALA A 526 -17.97 -4.88 -26.21
N ILE A 527 -17.70 -3.87 -25.39
CA ILE A 527 -16.37 -3.27 -25.23
C ILE A 527 -15.70 -3.92 -24.03
N VAL A 528 -14.46 -4.40 -24.22
CA VAL A 528 -13.61 -4.90 -23.15
C VAL A 528 -12.94 -3.71 -22.46
N ASP A 529 -13.33 -3.45 -21.21
CA ASP A 529 -12.77 -2.33 -20.43
C ASP A 529 -11.27 -2.54 -20.14
N ALA A 530 -10.40 -1.67 -20.66
CA ALA A 530 -8.99 -1.64 -20.27
C ALA A 530 -8.84 -0.96 -18.90
N LYS A 531 -8.26 -1.67 -17.93
CA LYS A 531 -7.85 -1.10 -16.64
C LYS A 531 -6.39 -0.65 -16.73
N PRO A 532 -5.98 0.36 -15.95
CA PRO A 532 -4.57 0.65 -15.79
C PRO A 532 -3.80 -0.59 -15.34
N SER A 533 -2.64 -0.85 -15.95
CA SER A 533 -1.81 -2.02 -15.66
C SER A 533 -0.33 -1.65 -15.59
N THR A 534 0.48 -2.52 -14.99
CA THR A 534 1.94 -2.37 -14.94
C THR A 534 2.62 -3.32 -15.93
N ASP A 535 3.68 -2.87 -16.60
CA ASP A 535 4.50 -3.68 -17.52
C ASP A 535 5.98 -3.36 -17.34
N GLU A 536 6.71 -4.27 -16.70
CA GLU A 536 8.15 -4.16 -16.39
C GLU A 536 9.06 -4.11 -17.63
N ASN A 537 8.52 -4.32 -18.84
CA ASN A 537 9.28 -4.18 -20.09
C ASN A 537 9.06 -2.83 -20.75
N LEU A 538 8.22 -1.96 -20.17
CA LEU A 538 7.88 -0.68 -20.76
C LEU A 538 9.05 0.30 -20.65
N LEU A 539 9.70 0.39 -19.49
CA LEU A 539 10.81 1.30 -19.22
C LEU A 539 12.11 0.52 -19.09
N LYS A 540 13.21 1.11 -19.56
CA LYS A 540 14.56 0.66 -19.22
C LYS A 540 15.47 1.85 -18.97
N ILE A 541 16.24 1.76 -17.90
CA ILE A 541 17.36 2.64 -17.57
C ILE A 541 18.66 1.95 -18.04
N LEU A 542 19.38 2.59 -18.96
CA LEU A 542 20.63 2.06 -19.52
C LEU A 542 21.80 2.97 -19.15
N ASP A 543 22.99 2.38 -18.97
CA ASP A 543 24.23 3.14 -18.83
C ASP A 543 24.59 3.85 -20.14
N GLY A 544 24.99 5.13 -20.02
CA GLY A 544 25.52 5.92 -21.11
C GLY A 544 27.04 5.80 -21.25
N ARG A 545 27.67 6.84 -21.80
CA ARG A 545 29.13 6.91 -21.89
C ARG A 545 29.75 6.95 -20.48
N THR A 546 30.92 6.34 -20.30
CA THR A 546 31.65 6.43 -19.03
C THR A 546 32.30 7.81 -18.91
N ASP A 547 32.00 8.53 -17.83
CA ASP A 547 32.58 9.83 -17.50
C ASP A 547 32.88 9.86 -16.00
N PRO A 548 34.08 10.31 -15.56
CA PRO A 548 34.43 10.36 -14.15
C PRO A 548 33.68 11.43 -13.36
N ASP A 549 33.12 12.44 -14.04
CA ASP A 549 32.51 13.60 -13.39
C ASP A 549 30.98 13.54 -13.47
N VAL A 550 30.43 12.67 -14.33
CA VAL A 550 29.01 12.57 -14.65
C VAL A 550 28.55 11.11 -14.82
N HIS A 551 27.45 10.73 -14.19
CA HIS A 551 26.73 9.50 -14.47
C HIS A 551 25.75 9.71 -15.63
N HIS A 552 26.13 9.23 -16.81
CA HIS A 552 25.25 9.24 -17.97
C HIS A 552 24.27 8.07 -17.92
N ARG A 553 22.97 8.37 -18.03
CA ARG A 553 21.89 7.39 -18.14
C ARG A 553 21.04 7.65 -19.38
N ILE A 554 20.53 6.58 -19.98
CA ILE A 554 19.66 6.64 -21.16
C ILE A 554 18.34 5.96 -20.79
N LEU A 555 17.28 6.75 -20.72
CA LEU A 555 15.93 6.29 -20.44
C LEU A 555 15.26 5.92 -21.75
N THR A 556 14.78 4.69 -21.85
CA THR A 556 14.10 4.18 -23.05
C THR A 556 12.72 3.67 -22.72
N VAL A 557 11.77 3.91 -23.61
CA VAL A 557 10.39 3.39 -23.50
C VAL A 557 10.11 2.50 -24.70
N ALA A 558 9.60 1.30 -24.46
CA ALA A 558 9.30 0.33 -25.51
C ALA A 558 8.34 0.94 -26.57
N PRO A 559 8.65 0.83 -27.88
CA PRO A 559 7.81 1.36 -28.94
C PRO A 559 6.55 0.50 -29.14
N ARG A 560 5.45 1.13 -29.57
CA ARG A 560 4.19 0.46 -29.92
C ARG A 560 3.35 1.36 -30.81
N THR A 561 2.67 0.81 -31.81
CA THR A 561 1.78 1.57 -32.70
C THR A 561 0.53 2.06 -31.99
N ASN A 562 -0.02 3.20 -32.43
CA ASN A 562 -1.26 3.82 -31.95
C ASN A 562 -1.23 4.28 -30.48
N ARG A 563 -0.04 4.57 -29.93
CA ARG A 563 0.08 5.17 -28.60
C ARG A 563 -0.38 6.62 -28.65
N LYS A 564 -1.24 7.02 -27.72
CA LYS A 564 -1.73 8.40 -27.66
C LYS A 564 -0.74 9.31 -26.95
N SER A 565 -0.10 8.79 -25.90
CA SER A 565 0.82 9.56 -25.09
C SER A 565 1.86 8.68 -24.39
N VAL A 566 3.08 9.22 -24.26
CA VAL A 566 4.13 8.66 -23.41
C VAL A 566 4.71 9.78 -22.56
N THR A 567 4.66 9.61 -21.25
CA THR A 567 5.20 10.56 -20.27
C THR A 567 6.14 9.84 -19.31
N LEU A 568 7.30 10.44 -19.07
CA LEU A 568 8.24 10.06 -18.02
C LEU A 568 8.15 11.09 -16.89
N LYS A 569 8.07 10.62 -15.64
CA LYS A 569 8.16 11.45 -14.44
C LYS A 569 9.38 11.02 -13.65
N LEU A 570 10.27 11.98 -13.37
CA LEU A 570 11.49 11.73 -12.63
C LEU A 570 11.33 12.20 -11.17
N THR A 571 11.78 11.37 -10.25
CA THR A 571 11.96 11.73 -8.84
C THR A 571 13.40 11.40 -8.45
N TYR A 572 14.00 12.20 -7.59
CA TYR A 572 15.41 12.03 -7.21
C TYR A 572 15.64 12.59 -5.81
N GLY A 573 16.59 11.99 -5.10
CA GLY A 573 17.00 12.37 -3.77
C GLY A 573 17.72 13.72 -3.72
N ALA A 574 17.97 14.21 -2.50
CA ALA A 574 18.47 15.56 -2.25
C ALA A 574 19.93 15.80 -2.70
N ALA A 575 20.69 14.75 -3.02
CA ALA A 575 22.06 14.88 -3.53
C ALA A 575 22.13 14.91 -5.06
N LEU A 576 20.98 14.86 -5.75
CA LEU A 576 20.88 14.87 -7.19
C LEU A 576 20.12 16.11 -7.68
N GLU A 577 20.47 16.57 -8.86
CA GLU A 577 19.80 17.67 -9.55
C GLU A 577 19.02 17.20 -10.79
N TRP A 578 18.30 18.13 -11.43
CA TRP A 578 17.57 17.86 -12.65
C TRP A 578 18.54 17.46 -13.78
N PRO A 579 18.48 16.21 -14.29
CA PRO A 579 19.53 15.65 -15.13
C PRO A 579 19.29 15.85 -16.64
N ILE A 580 18.16 16.46 -17.02
CA ILE A 580 17.75 16.56 -18.42
C ILE A 580 18.09 17.94 -18.96
N ALA A 581 18.72 18.00 -20.12
CA ALA A 581 18.98 19.25 -20.84
C ALA A 581 17.68 20.04 -21.12
N ALA A 582 17.79 21.35 -21.34
CA ALA A 582 16.63 22.23 -21.54
C ALA A 582 15.78 21.85 -22.78
N SER A 583 16.42 21.35 -23.85
CA SER A 583 15.78 20.99 -25.13
C SER A 583 16.23 19.61 -25.61
N PRO A 584 15.78 18.52 -24.98
CA PRO A 584 16.15 17.17 -25.37
C PRO A 584 15.46 16.78 -26.69
N ALA A 585 16.20 16.09 -27.57
CA ALA A 585 15.68 15.68 -28.87
C ALA A 585 14.52 14.66 -28.71
N GLY A 586 13.37 14.94 -29.32
CA GLY A 586 12.21 14.04 -29.28
C GLY A 586 11.35 14.12 -28.01
N TRP A 587 11.63 15.08 -27.12
CA TRP A 587 10.95 15.21 -25.82
C TRP A 587 10.62 16.66 -25.48
N LYS A 588 9.50 16.86 -24.80
CA LYS A 588 9.14 18.13 -24.14
C LYS A 588 9.23 17.94 -22.64
N CYS A 589 10.25 18.54 -22.02
CA CYS A 589 10.53 18.36 -20.60
C CYS A 589 10.26 19.62 -19.79
N THR A 590 9.86 19.46 -18.53
CA THR A 590 9.56 20.55 -17.62
C THR A 590 10.19 20.26 -16.25
N ARG A 591 11.17 21.08 -15.85
CA ARG A 591 11.93 20.91 -14.60
C ARG A 591 11.08 21.08 -13.35
N SER A 592 10.10 21.99 -13.36
CA SER A 592 9.23 22.25 -12.19
C SER A 592 8.33 21.08 -11.84
N THR A 593 7.75 20.43 -12.87
CA THR A 593 6.91 19.24 -12.71
C THR A 593 7.71 17.93 -12.74
N LYS A 594 8.99 18.01 -13.12
CA LYS A 594 9.91 16.88 -13.33
C LYS A 594 9.39 15.85 -14.33
N THR A 595 8.70 16.32 -15.38
CA THR A 595 8.06 15.46 -16.38
C THR A 595 8.61 15.70 -17.77
N CYS A 596 8.70 14.64 -18.58
CA CYS A 596 9.07 14.67 -19.98
C CYS A 596 8.01 13.93 -20.81
N THR A 597 7.46 14.56 -21.83
CA THR A 597 6.48 13.96 -22.74
C THR A 597 7.09 13.75 -24.12
N ALA A 598 6.97 12.55 -24.67
CA ALA A 598 7.52 12.21 -25.97
C ALA A 598 6.79 12.98 -27.08
N THR A 599 7.53 13.51 -28.06
CA THR A 599 6.91 14.16 -29.23
C THR A 599 6.38 13.15 -30.25
N ASN A 600 6.90 11.92 -30.22
CA ASN A 600 6.41 10.78 -31.01
C ASN A 600 6.13 9.60 -30.06
N PRO A 601 4.88 9.43 -29.59
CA PRO A 601 4.52 8.38 -28.62
C PRO A 601 4.66 6.96 -29.16
N ASP A 602 4.53 6.75 -30.47
CA ASP A 602 4.61 5.41 -31.07
C ASP A 602 6.03 4.85 -31.03
N LYS A 603 7.01 5.74 -31.19
CA LYS A 603 8.43 5.44 -31.15
C LYS A 603 9.19 6.54 -30.39
N PRO A 604 9.12 6.53 -29.05
CA PRO A 604 9.81 7.52 -28.23
C PRO A 604 11.32 7.48 -28.50
N ALA A 605 11.95 8.65 -28.65
CA ALA A 605 13.40 8.74 -28.76
C ALA A 605 14.05 8.36 -27.41
N PRO A 606 15.26 7.79 -27.37
CA PRO A 606 16.00 7.64 -26.12
C PRO A 606 16.21 9.00 -25.45
N LEU A 607 15.97 9.11 -24.14
CA LEU A 607 16.14 10.33 -23.37
C LEU A 607 17.42 10.25 -22.53
N ALA A 608 18.38 11.14 -22.79
CA ALA A 608 19.61 11.24 -21.99
C ALA A 608 19.33 11.97 -20.66
N ALA A 609 19.84 11.40 -19.57
CA ALA A 609 19.83 11.94 -18.22
C ALA A 609 21.26 11.94 -17.67
N ASP A 610 21.82 13.13 -17.48
CA ASP A 610 23.19 13.33 -17.04
C ASP A 610 23.17 13.82 -15.58
N PHE A 611 23.63 12.99 -14.66
CA PHE A 611 23.71 13.32 -13.24
C PHE A 611 25.15 13.61 -12.84
N ASP A 612 25.41 14.71 -12.14
CA ASP A 612 26.71 14.93 -11.51
C ASP A 612 27.00 13.82 -10.49
N VAL A 613 28.27 13.47 -10.29
CA VAL A 613 28.64 12.46 -9.28
C VAL A 613 28.30 12.99 -7.87
N PRO A 614 27.40 12.31 -7.13
CA PRO A 614 27.00 12.78 -5.82
C PRO A 614 28.09 12.55 -4.76
N ASP A 615 28.12 13.42 -3.75
CA ASP A 615 28.94 13.24 -2.54
C ASP A 615 28.56 11.94 -1.80
N LYS A 616 29.31 11.57 -0.74
CA LYS A 616 29.06 10.43 0.16
C LYS A 616 27.79 10.57 1.04
N SER A 617 26.72 11.06 0.46
CA SER A 617 25.39 11.11 1.04
C SER A 617 24.74 9.71 1.05
N SER A 618 23.67 9.56 1.82
CA SER A 618 22.91 8.29 1.92
C SER A 618 22.44 7.78 0.56
N ASP A 619 22.30 6.47 0.40
CA ASP A 619 21.77 5.84 -0.83
C ASP A 619 20.45 6.47 -1.28
N VAL A 620 19.54 6.76 -0.35
CA VAL A 620 18.26 7.45 -0.62
C VAL A 620 18.47 8.82 -1.26
N ALA A 621 19.47 9.59 -0.81
CA ALA A 621 19.78 10.90 -1.37
C ALA A 621 20.36 10.81 -2.79
N ARG A 622 20.99 9.68 -3.13
CA ARG A 622 21.62 9.38 -4.43
C ARG A 622 20.75 8.51 -5.34
N THR A 623 19.54 8.20 -4.91
CA THR A 623 18.58 7.40 -5.69
C THR A 623 17.78 8.32 -6.60
N PHE A 624 17.59 7.92 -7.84
CA PHE A 624 16.54 8.46 -8.69
C PHE A 624 15.59 7.35 -9.14
N SER A 625 14.34 7.73 -9.37
CA SER A 625 13.29 6.87 -9.87
C SER A 625 12.61 7.53 -11.06
N VAL A 626 12.29 6.71 -12.06
CA VAL A 626 11.62 7.13 -13.29
C VAL A 626 10.34 6.33 -13.41
N THR A 627 9.20 7.02 -13.45
CA THR A 627 7.91 6.42 -13.78
C THR A 627 7.59 6.71 -15.23
N ALA A 628 7.47 5.67 -16.05
CA ALA A 628 6.90 5.76 -17.39
C ALA A 628 5.39 5.54 -17.34
N THR A 629 4.65 6.32 -18.12
CA THR A 629 3.22 6.12 -18.35
C THR A 629 2.97 6.22 -19.85
N ALA A 630 2.50 5.13 -20.44
CA ALA A 630 2.14 5.01 -21.84
C ALA A 630 0.67 4.59 -21.92
N ASP A 631 -0.20 5.56 -22.17
CA ASP A 631 -1.66 5.40 -22.14
C ASP A 631 -2.18 4.84 -20.79
N LEU A 632 -2.52 3.55 -20.72
CA LEU A 632 -3.00 2.88 -19.51
C LEU A 632 -1.93 1.99 -18.87
N VAL A 633 -0.76 1.87 -19.48
CA VAL A 633 0.35 1.07 -18.96
C VAL A 633 1.33 1.98 -18.25
N SER A 634 1.81 1.55 -17.10
CA SER A 634 2.86 2.26 -16.37
C SER A 634 3.96 1.32 -15.90
N ASP A 635 5.13 1.89 -15.67
CA ASP A 635 6.30 1.17 -15.17
C ASP A 635 7.14 2.13 -14.34
N THR A 636 7.82 1.64 -13.31
CA THR A 636 8.64 2.49 -12.44
C THR A 636 9.92 1.78 -12.05
N ASP A 637 11.03 2.29 -12.58
CA ASP A 637 12.37 1.85 -12.25
C ASP A 637 13.05 2.83 -11.29
N SER A 638 14.03 2.32 -10.53
CA SER A 638 14.87 3.14 -9.65
C SER A 638 16.31 2.66 -9.68
N GLU A 639 17.24 3.59 -9.56
CA GLU A 639 18.67 3.28 -9.52
C GLU A 639 19.38 4.17 -8.48
N VAL A 640 20.33 3.58 -7.74
CA VAL A 640 21.20 4.30 -6.80
C VAL A 640 22.50 4.64 -7.52
N LEU A 641 22.78 5.94 -7.69
CA LEU A 641 24.01 6.36 -8.36
C LEU A 641 25.23 6.23 -7.44
N PRO A 642 26.36 5.67 -7.92
CA PRO A 642 27.60 5.60 -7.14
C PRO A 642 28.06 6.98 -6.66
N ALA A 643 28.44 7.07 -5.39
CA ALA A 643 29.02 8.28 -4.81
C ALA A 643 30.48 8.46 -5.24
N VAL A 644 31.04 9.64 -4.93
CA VAL A 644 32.48 9.89 -4.98
C VAL A 644 33.26 8.76 -4.28
N GLN A 645 34.25 8.20 -4.97
CA GLN A 645 35.05 7.07 -4.52
C GLN A 645 36.36 7.53 -3.89
N GLN A 646 36.79 6.82 -2.84
CA GLN A 646 38.12 7.02 -2.27
C GLN A 646 39.17 6.36 -3.15
N ASP A 647 40.20 7.11 -3.50
CA ASP A 647 41.32 6.66 -4.31
C ASP A 647 42.62 7.11 -3.64
N GLU A 648 43.21 6.27 -2.79
CA GLU A 648 44.45 6.57 -2.04
C GLU A 648 45.66 6.84 -2.95
N SER A 649 45.54 6.58 -4.26
CA SER A 649 46.59 6.92 -5.22
C SER A 649 46.41 8.32 -5.81
N LEU A 650 45.31 9.01 -5.52
CA LEU A 650 44.94 10.28 -6.12
C LEU A 650 45.84 11.41 -5.61
N LEU A 651 46.09 11.52 -4.31
CA LEU A 651 46.86 12.61 -3.72
C LEU A 651 48.22 12.12 -3.24
N GLN A 652 49.24 12.93 -3.48
CA GLN A 652 50.57 12.70 -2.95
C GLN A 652 51.17 14.00 -2.43
N ILE A 653 51.51 14.05 -1.15
CA ILE A 653 52.22 15.18 -0.54
C ILE A 653 53.74 14.96 -0.68
N LEU A 654 54.34 15.57 -1.70
CA LEU A 654 55.77 15.43 -1.96
C LEU A 654 56.58 16.43 -1.13
N THR A 655 57.62 15.92 -0.46
CA THR A 655 58.61 16.76 0.24
C THR A 655 59.83 16.95 -0.66
N PRO A 656 60.20 18.19 -1.01
CA PRO A 656 61.41 18.46 -1.77
C PRO A 656 62.65 18.05 -0.99
N THR A 657 63.64 17.53 -1.71
CA THR A 657 64.99 17.36 -1.20
C THR A 657 65.73 18.70 -1.21
N PRO A 658 66.81 18.87 -0.42
CA PRO A 658 67.59 20.10 -0.41
C PRO A 658 68.08 20.60 -1.79
N GLN A 659 68.22 19.70 -2.77
CA GLN A 659 68.62 20.04 -4.15
C GLN A 659 67.46 20.50 -5.04
N THR A 660 66.22 20.24 -4.64
CA THR A 660 64.99 20.48 -5.42
C THR A 660 64.06 21.50 -4.77
N ASP A 661 64.50 22.09 -3.66
CA ASP A 661 63.71 23.02 -2.86
C ASP A 661 63.79 24.43 -3.46
N PRO A 662 62.67 25.02 -3.93
CA PRO A 662 62.67 26.37 -4.49
C PRO A 662 62.92 27.46 -3.43
N ASN A 663 62.75 27.16 -2.13
CA ASN A 663 63.03 28.09 -1.05
C ASN A 663 63.48 27.34 0.23
N PRO A 664 64.79 27.23 0.50
CA PRO A 664 65.31 26.45 1.62
C PRO A 664 65.03 27.06 3.01
N PHE A 665 64.41 28.25 3.06
CA PHE A 665 64.10 28.96 4.30
C PHE A 665 62.66 28.71 4.80
N VAL A 666 61.83 28.03 4.01
CA VAL A 666 60.45 27.63 4.36
C VAL A 666 60.24 26.15 4.03
N TYR A 667 59.26 25.50 4.65
CA TYR A 667 58.96 24.12 4.31
C TYR A 667 58.07 24.07 3.07
N ASN A 668 58.64 23.71 1.93
CA ASN A 668 57.87 23.49 0.70
C ASN A 668 57.25 22.09 0.67
N ARG A 669 56.04 21.98 0.13
CA ARG A 669 55.36 20.71 -0.16
C ARG A 669 54.64 20.82 -1.50
N PHE A 670 54.91 19.87 -2.40
CA PHE A 670 54.20 19.81 -3.67
C PHE A 670 53.01 18.86 -3.54
N LEU A 671 51.81 19.41 -3.66
CA LEU A 671 50.55 18.66 -3.62
C LEU A 671 50.27 18.17 -5.03
N LYS A 672 50.66 16.92 -5.31
CA LYS A 672 50.49 16.28 -6.61
C LYS A 672 49.20 15.48 -6.62
N VAL A 673 48.37 15.72 -7.62
CA VAL A 673 47.14 14.99 -7.88
C VAL A 673 47.27 14.14 -9.15
N ASN A 674 47.11 12.82 -9.03
CA ASN A 674 47.33 11.85 -10.09
C ASN A 674 46.08 11.67 -10.98
N GLY A 675 46.28 11.52 -12.29
CA GLY A 675 45.17 11.34 -13.25
C GLY A 675 44.23 12.54 -13.40
N ALA A 676 44.66 13.73 -12.96
CA ALA A 676 43.86 14.96 -12.99
C ALA A 676 44.22 15.93 -14.13
N GLN A 677 45.10 15.53 -15.06
CA GLN A 677 45.55 16.43 -16.13
C GLN A 677 44.39 16.97 -16.97
N GLY A 678 44.33 18.30 -17.12
CA GLY A 678 43.29 18.97 -17.88
C GLY A 678 41.90 18.98 -17.22
N ARG A 679 41.80 18.55 -15.96
CA ARG A 679 40.55 18.53 -15.18
C ARG A 679 40.52 19.62 -14.13
N THR A 680 39.32 19.84 -13.60
CA THR A 680 39.13 20.67 -12.41
C THR A 680 39.57 19.90 -11.16
N VAL A 681 40.38 20.53 -10.33
CA VAL A 681 40.89 19.98 -9.07
C VAL A 681 40.58 20.95 -7.95
N THR A 682 40.05 20.42 -6.85
CA THR A 682 39.83 21.16 -5.60
C THR A 682 40.66 20.53 -4.50
N LEU A 683 41.42 21.34 -3.78
CA LEU A 683 42.22 20.97 -2.63
C LEU A 683 41.74 21.76 -1.41
N ASP A 684 41.17 21.08 -0.43
CA ASP A 684 40.85 21.65 0.87
C ASP A 684 42.01 21.37 1.82
N ILE A 685 42.69 22.43 2.25
CA ILE A 685 43.91 22.38 3.04
C ILE A 685 43.58 22.87 4.45
N SER A 686 43.90 22.06 5.46
CA SER A 686 43.79 22.42 6.88
C SER A 686 45.12 22.17 7.59
N TRP A 687 45.40 22.96 8.62
CA TRP A 687 46.70 22.86 9.31
C TRP A 687 46.63 23.10 10.81
N GLY A 688 47.64 22.54 11.50
CA GLY A 688 47.83 22.66 12.92
C GLY A 688 48.18 24.07 13.41
N ARG A 689 48.05 24.26 14.72
CA ARG A 689 48.11 25.59 15.34
C ARG A 689 49.44 26.34 15.28
N ASN A 690 50.53 25.61 15.09
CA ASN A 690 51.88 26.16 15.06
C ASN A 690 52.34 26.48 13.62
N LEU A 691 51.50 26.18 12.64
CA LEU A 691 51.77 26.37 11.22
C LEU A 691 51.10 27.62 10.69
N SER A 692 51.75 28.24 9.71
CA SER A 692 51.18 29.31 8.91
C SER A 692 51.30 28.95 7.44
N PHE A 693 50.15 28.92 6.75
CA PHE A 693 50.09 28.72 5.31
C PHE A 693 50.44 30.03 4.59
N LEU A 694 51.54 30.01 3.84
CA LEU A 694 51.96 31.08 2.95
C LEU A 694 51.54 30.67 1.54
N PRO A 695 50.43 31.20 1.01
CA PRO A 695 50.02 30.86 -0.34
C PRO A 695 51.05 31.45 -1.31
N SER A 696 51.90 30.62 -1.92
CA SER A 696 52.60 30.99 -3.13
C SER A 696 51.57 31.06 -4.24
N PHE A 697 51.45 32.22 -4.91
CA PHE A 697 50.60 32.38 -6.09
C PHE A 697 51.19 31.59 -7.27
N ASP A 698 51.04 30.27 -7.24
CA ASP A 698 51.42 29.42 -8.36
C ASP A 698 50.49 29.70 -9.55
N LEU A 699 51.08 29.99 -10.70
CA LEU A 699 50.37 30.31 -11.94
C LEU A 699 49.37 29.19 -12.31
N GLY A 700 48.08 29.47 -12.16
CA GLY A 700 46.98 28.57 -12.53
C GLY A 700 46.19 27.98 -11.36
N TRP A 701 46.53 28.32 -10.11
CA TRP A 701 45.75 27.99 -8.92
C TRP A 701 45.11 29.24 -8.30
N THR A 702 43.88 29.09 -7.82
CA THR A 702 43.16 30.11 -7.06
C THR A 702 42.93 29.59 -5.64
N CYS A 703 43.51 30.23 -4.64
CA CYS A 703 43.37 29.83 -3.24
C CYS A 703 42.61 30.90 -2.45
N GLU A 704 41.53 30.49 -1.77
CA GLU A 704 40.75 31.33 -0.88
C GLU A 704 40.92 30.83 0.56
N ARG A 705 41.25 31.73 1.50
CA ARG A 705 41.21 31.38 2.92
C ARG A 705 39.77 31.38 3.41
N ALA A 706 39.39 30.34 4.13
CA ALA A 706 38.10 30.30 4.81
C ALA A 706 38.05 31.36 5.94
N SER A 707 36.85 31.69 6.42
CA SER A 707 36.65 32.55 7.60
C SER A 707 37.27 31.97 8.88
N ASP A 708 37.56 30.67 8.89
CA ASP A 708 38.34 29.98 9.92
C ASP A 708 39.85 30.19 9.67
N ILE A 709 40.58 30.59 10.70
CA ILE A 709 41.98 31.06 10.64
C ILE A 709 42.99 30.01 10.14
N ARG A 710 42.58 28.75 9.96
CA ARG A 710 43.46 27.60 9.62
C ARG A 710 42.97 26.68 8.51
N ARG A 711 42.19 27.21 7.56
CA ARG A 711 41.79 26.48 6.35
C ARG A 711 41.92 27.33 5.10
N ALA A 712 42.24 26.68 3.99
CA ALA A 712 42.25 27.29 2.67
C ALA A 712 41.72 26.29 1.64
N THR A 713 40.93 26.78 0.69
CA THR A 713 40.46 25.99 -0.44
C THR A 713 41.18 26.50 -1.69
N CYS A 714 41.93 25.62 -2.34
CA CYS A 714 42.67 25.90 -3.57
C CYS A 714 42.03 25.15 -4.74
N THR A 715 41.73 25.86 -5.83
CA THR A 715 41.09 25.30 -7.02
C THR A 715 41.88 25.59 -8.28
N THR A 716 41.84 24.68 -9.24
CA THR A 716 42.30 24.92 -10.62
C THR A 716 41.34 24.26 -11.59
N LYS A 717 41.01 24.93 -12.70
CA LYS A 717 40.14 24.39 -13.77
C LYS A 717 40.92 23.59 -14.82
N ASN A 718 42.25 23.64 -14.78
CA ASN A 718 43.11 23.00 -15.75
C ASN A 718 44.41 22.59 -15.07
N TYR A 719 44.35 21.50 -14.31
CA TYR A 719 45.50 21.00 -13.56
C TYR A 719 46.62 20.58 -14.54
N LYS A 720 47.73 21.32 -14.49
CA LYS A 720 48.93 21.08 -15.32
C LYS A 720 50.17 20.77 -14.48
N LYS A 721 50.25 21.32 -13.29
CA LYS A 721 51.40 21.19 -12.37
C LYS A 721 50.91 21.05 -10.93
N PRO A 722 51.67 20.33 -10.06
CA PRO A 722 51.40 20.28 -8.62
C PRO A 722 51.33 21.68 -8.01
N LEU A 723 50.52 21.85 -6.97
CA LEU A 723 50.50 23.08 -6.18
C LEU A 723 51.71 23.07 -5.24
N ASN A 724 52.59 24.07 -5.34
CA ASN A 724 53.56 24.34 -4.29
C ASN A 724 52.84 24.99 -3.11
N SER A 725 53.02 24.43 -1.92
CA SER A 725 52.50 24.98 -0.67
C SER A 725 53.67 25.27 0.26
N GLU A 726 53.78 26.55 0.67
CA GLU A 726 54.86 27.02 1.52
C GLU A 726 54.38 27.17 2.97
N TRP A 727 55.21 26.74 3.92
CA TRP A 727 54.83 26.64 5.33
C TRP A 727 55.90 27.15 6.29
N ASN A 728 55.47 27.94 7.28
CA ASN A 728 56.29 28.34 8.42
C ASN A 728 55.83 27.64 9.70
N ALA A 729 56.79 27.18 10.52
CA ALA A 729 56.56 26.60 11.84
C ALA A 729 57.20 27.48 12.93
N TRP A 730 56.38 28.07 13.80
CA TRP A 730 56.83 29.12 14.74
C TRP A 730 57.17 28.61 16.15
N LEU A 731 56.69 27.42 16.51
CA LEU A 731 56.84 26.87 17.86
C LEU A 731 57.22 25.38 17.81
N PRO A 732 58.09 24.91 18.72
CA PRO A 732 58.33 23.48 18.89
C PRO A 732 57.02 22.80 19.29
N GLY A 733 56.70 21.71 18.61
CA GLY A 733 55.48 20.94 18.83
C GLY A 733 55.53 19.61 18.09
N ASN A 734 54.86 18.60 18.64
CA ASN A 734 54.73 17.29 18.02
C ASN A 734 53.24 16.99 17.75
N GLY A 735 52.98 16.09 16.81
CA GLY A 735 51.62 15.64 16.49
C GLY A 735 50.78 16.65 15.71
N SER A 736 49.46 16.66 15.95
CA SER A 736 48.48 17.42 15.16
C SER A 736 48.69 18.94 15.11
N SER A 737 49.47 19.52 16.05
CA SER A 737 49.80 20.95 16.03
C SER A 737 50.72 21.37 14.89
N ASN A 738 51.45 20.42 14.29
CA ASN A 738 52.41 20.60 13.20
C ASN A 738 52.06 19.73 11.97
N ALA A 739 50.81 19.31 11.85
CA ALA A 739 50.32 18.53 10.72
C ALA A 739 49.65 19.43 9.68
N ILE A 740 49.81 19.08 8.40
CA ILE A 740 48.97 19.56 7.30
C ILE A 740 48.11 18.40 6.85
N THR A 741 46.81 18.63 6.68
CA THR A 741 45.87 17.66 6.13
C THR A 741 45.29 18.27 4.85
N VAL A 742 45.41 17.53 3.76
CA VAL A 742 44.98 17.93 2.43
C VAL A 742 43.94 16.95 1.95
N HIS A 743 42.75 17.45 1.61
CA HIS A 743 41.67 16.70 1.00
C HIS A 743 41.56 17.10 -0.46
N ALA A 744 41.85 16.17 -1.38
CA ALA A 744 41.78 16.40 -2.82
C ALA A 744 40.49 15.84 -3.41
N ARG A 745 39.86 16.59 -4.32
CA ARG A 745 38.69 16.17 -5.09
C ARG A 745 38.93 16.41 -6.58
N VAL A 746 38.73 15.35 -7.38
CA VAL A 746 38.82 15.37 -8.85
C VAL A 746 37.72 14.51 -9.41
N GLY A 747 36.66 15.14 -9.90
CA GLY A 747 35.50 14.41 -10.39
C GLY A 747 34.84 13.57 -9.31
N GLY A 748 34.47 12.36 -9.66
CA GLY A 748 33.97 11.32 -8.76
C GLY A 748 35.03 10.62 -7.91
N ARG A 749 36.23 11.19 -7.74
CA ARG A 749 37.28 10.62 -6.88
C ARG A 749 37.78 11.64 -5.86
N GLU A 750 38.11 11.13 -4.68
CA GLU A 750 38.68 11.92 -3.59
C GLU A 750 39.72 11.14 -2.80
N ASP A 751 40.58 11.88 -2.10
CA ASP A 751 41.63 11.34 -1.25
C ASP A 751 42.00 12.35 -0.17
N THR A 752 42.43 11.86 0.99
CA THR A 752 42.87 12.69 2.11
C THR A 752 44.20 12.18 2.64
N ASP A 753 45.22 13.03 2.55
CA ASP A 753 46.55 12.72 3.04
C ASP A 753 46.99 13.73 4.12
N THR A 754 47.86 13.31 5.02
CA THR A 754 48.38 14.13 6.12
C THR A 754 49.89 14.03 6.20
N ALA A 755 50.57 15.18 6.18
CA ALA A 755 52.02 15.27 6.31
C ALA A 755 52.42 16.04 7.57
N GLN A 756 53.52 15.63 8.20
CA GLN A 756 54.12 16.35 9.32
C GLN A 756 55.11 17.40 8.82
N ILE A 757 55.05 18.58 9.42
CA ILE A 757 56.07 19.61 9.29
C ILE A 757 56.94 19.55 10.54
N PRO A 758 58.23 19.21 10.42
CA PRO A 758 59.10 19.12 11.58
C PRO A 758 59.21 20.50 12.27
N PRO A 759 59.30 20.54 13.62
CA PRO A 759 59.53 21.79 14.32
C PRO A 759 60.88 22.38 13.91
N THR A 760 60.97 23.71 13.90
CA THR A 760 62.23 24.41 13.68
C THR A 760 63.22 24.00 14.76
N SER A 761 64.26 23.25 14.38
CA SER A 761 65.30 22.79 15.32
C SER A 761 66.25 23.90 15.74
N SER A 762 66.10 25.10 15.18
CA SER A 762 66.92 26.24 15.47
C SER A 762 66.14 27.30 16.24
N ARG A 763 66.61 27.64 17.45
CA ARG A 763 66.73 29.07 17.77
C ARG A 763 67.67 29.65 16.70
N ARG A 764 67.13 30.22 15.63
CA ARG A 764 67.88 31.07 14.70
C ARG A 764 67.08 32.32 14.44
#